data_AF-A0A0F7D4E7-F1
#
_entry.id   AF-A0A0F7D4E7-F1
#
_cell.length_a   1.000
_cell.length_b   1.000
_cell.length_c   1.000
_cell.angle_alpha   90.00
_cell.angle_beta   90.00
_cell.angle_gamma   90.00
#
_symmetry.space_group_name_H-M   'P 1'
#
loop_
_entity.id
_entity.type
_entity.pdbx_description
1 polymer ?
#
loop_
_entity_poly.entity_id
_entity_poly.type
_entity_poly.pdbx_seq_one_letter_code
_entity_poly.pdbx_strand_id
1 'polypeptide(L)'
;MKHSSTLEILYKLKKEILKSDNAVLVSQIDHAIMKTYRDQLVFSFIGHYSAGKSSLINHLLDQDILPSSPVPTTSNTVSVQIGESEEIKAFIDQYKYLPLESYEALRELNTKDLDITSIEMDVRHPVFKDRTVFQDTPGVDSGTRGHEESASRFLLNSDYIFFTVEYNHVESEHNLKLLKEISSLGIPFALVINQVDKHDDNELAMETFLSRIRSTLAQWKIEPLDVFTTTIYDSPYNEITEMTRLISEIEEGRESYKKKYHDRIILNIEDRQLQYIHDQLAGVYSKQPDAEDKDPDEVARHISYLETEIKNDRLASLHEDGDALKAYVKERSREIAKNSYLYPHSVKSAITDFLKVISGDIQAGGLFGRKKKQQALYTGSLNKIGDNIEPVIRTEIDAPVNSLFGELGLTGSPFRYIWDDTLLHEEEITTLSSTYILNYLDKLKRAMEKDISDQALRHLATLDAENVQNTQSEGTSADALEDYKRVESLLRLKESVETTNYRHFYIHMDDELDKLDLAEPVQYDFEETAGEEAAEAGDYHAEEEAVIDTAPFRRVSTLLEDYPRHERFSRVFKDKLARIDEGLVNISVFGGFSAGKTTFINALMGSARLKTSPNPTTAAITEINNAEESYAVYKREADLTDTLQVITNREGESVQDYMPWLKRHRNSVTEAYMPFVNGVYHNYDAYRSHLGEKIPISSDDLIFKISSDHDAIFIHKALLSIRNDLTERFTIVDSPGINSINQRHTKETHNIIANSDLIIYVSYYNHVFSRSDESFLKYIQSIKGRNFPIIFIINAVDLMRSESDKEKVIGYMAKSLRRLEIKNVIFPLSSKRALETGDAGFNAAKAGIIELAEKNAAKMQLTSLEETKAQLEAALESNIRRYDNQQEELASIEKTRRDLLEDLESHTAMDIVPLLDQEIDIILSHIDRQLELKLYDHLKGLVTVSDMGDRKYMSKNEAFLKNDINQFLSIEAATSFNAIYRKADAEYDQLVRQFNERLKEANTAETLDTPAVEEEQLEISIDSGVLSEHQKPLNQARNSTKAFRDQLLSLSTALTHSIDHTSLREDMEQMTRKYMTLKDEASGERKQKLLVSLTEPLPEISETDYKEDRSLLDAMKDTEEVRM
;
A
#
# COMPACT_ATOMS: atom_id res chain seq x y z
N MET A 1 37.54 15.97 25.33
CA MET A 1 36.28 16.48 25.92
C MET A 1 36.03 17.94 25.51
N LYS A 2 35.70 18.18 24.23
CA LYS A 2 35.49 19.54 23.68
C LYS A 2 34.15 19.69 22.94
N HIS A 3 33.19 18.82 23.20
CA HIS A 3 31.92 18.72 22.46
C HIS A 3 30.70 18.91 23.36
N SER A 4 30.65 20.05 24.07
CA SER A 4 29.61 20.34 25.06
C SER A 4 28.48 21.24 24.55
N SER A 5 28.74 22.22 23.65
CA SER A 5 27.73 23.25 23.34
C SER A 5 26.59 22.78 22.42
N THR A 6 26.89 22.07 21.32
CA THR A 6 25.85 21.61 20.38
C THR A 6 24.99 20.53 21.02
N LEU A 7 25.60 19.58 21.70
CA LEU A 7 24.90 18.52 22.42
C LEU A 7 23.98 19.12 23.49
N GLU A 8 24.48 20.09 24.27
CA GLU A 8 23.67 20.84 25.24
C GLU A 8 22.49 21.57 24.58
N ILE A 9 22.69 22.21 23.42
CA ILE A 9 21.59 22.86 22.69
C ILE A 9 20.55 21.84 22.21
N LEU A 10 20.98 20.69 21.68
CA LEU A 10 20.06 19.64 21.22
C LEU A 10 19.23 19.06 22.37
N TYR A 11 19.82 18.84 23.56
CA TYR A 11 19.08 18.41 24.74
C TYR A 11 18.10 19.47 25.25
N LYS A 12 18.47 20.76 25.21
CA LYS A 12 17.56 21.86 25.58
C LYS A 12 16.41 21.97 24.58
N LEU A 13 16.68 21.85 23.28
CA LEU A 13 15.67 21.78 22.23
C LEU A 13 14.73 20.59 22.45
N LYS A 14 15.26 19.40 22.72
CA LYS A 14 14.46 18.20 23.04
C LYS A 14 13.50 18.47 24.20
N LYS A 15 14.00 18.99 25.33
CA LYS A 15 13.17 19.30 26.51
C LYS A 15 12.10 20.34 26.22
N GLU A 16 12.41 21.32 25.37
CA GLU A 16 11.45 22.34 24.98
C GLU A 16 10.37 21.78 24.05
N ILE A 17 10.76 20.98 23.06
CA ILE A 17 9.85 20.36 22.09
C ILE A 17 8.95 19.30 22.74
N LEU A 18 9.42 18.62 23.79
CA LEU A 18 8.61 17.70 24.61
C LEU A 18 7.41 18.38 25.29
N LYS A 19 7.35 19.72 25.35
CA LYS A 19 6.15 20.46 25.77
C LYS A 19 5.05 20.47 24.70
N SER A 20 5.31 19.88 23.53
CA SER A 20 4.36 19.70 22.43
C SER A 20 4.24 18.23 22.03
N ASP A 21 3.15 17.88 21.34
CA ASP A 21 2.91 16.50 20.86
C ASP A 21 3.73 16.11 19.62
N ASN A 22 4.87 16.77 19.35
CA ASN A 22 5.70 16.53 18.17
C ASN A 22 6.66 15.34 18.35
N ALA A 23 6.11 14.14 18.56
CA ALA A 23 6.89 12.93 18.81
C ALA A 23 7.87 12.58 17.67
N VAL A 24 7.50 12.89 16.42
CA VAL A 24 8.33 12.65 15.24
C VAL A 24 9.61 13.49 15.28
N LEU A 25 9.51 14.78 15.63
CA LEU A 25 10.68 15.65 15.72
C LEU A 25 11.56 15.29 16.94
N VAL A 26 10.95 14.87 18.06
CA VAL A 26 11.72 14.37 19.22
C VAL A 26 12.60 13.18 18.85
N SER A 27 12.06 12.21 18.10
CA SER A 27 12.84 11.08 17.58
C SER A 27 13.99 11.53 16.67
N GLN A 28 13.79 12.55 15.82
CA GLN A 28 14.87 13.11 14.99
C GLN A 28 15.98 13.76 15.82
N ILE A 29 15.63 14.48 16.89
CA ILE A 29 16.60 15.09 17.82
C ILE A 29 17.42 14.02 18.52
N ASP A 30 16.81 12.89 18.88
CA ASP A 30 17.49 11.76 19.53
C ASP A 30 18.60 11.18 18.66
N HIS A 31 18.34 11.00 17.35
CA HIS A 31 19.39 10.60 16.42
C HIS A 31 20.47 11.66 16.25
N ALA A 32 20.11 12.95 16.20
CA ALA A 32 21.07 14.04 16.11
C ALA A 32 21.97 14.12 17.36
N ILE A 33 21.41 13.88 18.55
CA ILE A 33 22.14 13.75 19.82
C ILE A 33 23.12 12.58 19.73
N MET A 34 22.66 11.39 19.32
CA MET A 34 23.49 10.19 19.23
C MET A 34 24.66 10.37 18.26
N LYS A 35 24.39 10.89 17.05
CA LYS A 35 25.42 11.22 16.05
C LYS A 35 26.47 12.18 16.61
N THR A 36 26.01 13.25 17.29
CA THR A 36 26.89 14.28 17.88
C THR A 36 27.71 13.73 19.04
N TYR A 37 27.11 12.87 19.86
CA TYR A 37 27.76 12.20 20.99
C TYR A 37 28.86 11.24 20.52
N ARG A 38 28.56 10.40 19.52
CA ARG A 38 29.48 9.40 18.94
C ARG A 38 30.50 9.98 17.95
N ASP A 39 30.40 11.27 17.61
CA ASP A 39 31.32 11.97 16.71
C ASP A 39 31.41 11.33 15.30
N GLN A 40 30.23 10.96 14.77
CA GLN A 40 30.10 10.26 13.50
C GLN A 40 30.12 11.24 12.30
N LEU A 41 30.78 10.81 11.22
CA LEU A 41 30.72 11.44 9.90
C LEU A 41 29.86 10.56 8.99
N VAL A 42 28.68 11.04 8.60
CA VAL A 42 27.63 10.25 7.94
C VAL A 42 27.51 10.59 6.45
N PHE A 43 27.77 9.60 5.60
CA PHE A 43 27.53 9.62 4.17
C PHE A 43 26.26 8.84 3.84
N SER A 44 25.26 9.51 3.30
CA SER A 44 23.96 8.86 3.02
C SER A 44 23.78 8.62 1.52
N PHE A 45 23.40 7.39 1.17
CA PHE A 45 23.12 6.97 -0.20
C PHE A 45 21.62 6.97 -0.41
N ILE A 46 21.11 7.91 -1.20
CA ILE A 46 19.68 8.16 -1.38
C ILE A 46 19.30 7.94 -2.84
N GLY A 47 18.14 7.33 -3.10
CA GLY A 47 17.69 7.08 -4.47
C GLY A 47 16.63 5.97 -4.55
N HIS A 48 16.07 5.79 -5.75
CA HIS A 48 15.06 4.77 -6.04
C HIS A 48 15.51 3.37 -5.60
N TYR A 49 14.57 2.46 -5.32
CA TYR A 49 14.87 1.12 -4.79
C TYR A 49 15.94 0.37 -5.62
N SER A 50 15.85 0.44 -6.95
CA SER A 50 16.77 -0.22 -7.89
C SER A 50 18.02 0.55 -8.29
N ALA A 51 18.25 1.74 -7.72
CA ALA A 51 19.40 2.56 -8.08
C ALA A 51 20.76 1.92 -7.70
N GLY A 52 20.76 0.77 -7.01
CA GLY A 52 21.97 0.01 -6.69
C GLY A 52 22.79 0.59 -5.53
N LYS A 53 22.14 1.17 -4.53
CA LYS A 53 22.76 1.86 -3.38
C LYS A 53 23.55 0.92 -2.47
N SER A 54 22.90 -0.12 -1.94
CA SER A 54 23.54 -1.16 -1.11
C SER A 54 24.70 -1.83 -1.85
N SER A 55 24.49 -2.12 -3.13
CA SER A 55 25.47 -2.65 -4.07
C SER A 55 26.70 -1.74 -4.22
N LEU A 56 26.49 -0.43 -4.29
CA LEU A 56 27.55 0.57 -4.40
C LEU A 56 28.31 0.73 -3.08
N ILE A 57 27.63 0.69 -1.94
CA ILE A 57 28.26 0.73 -0.61
C ILE A 57 29.16 -0.51 -0.41
N ASN A 58 28.67 -1.71 -0.72
CA ASN A 58 29.48 -2.93 -0.65
C ASN A 58 30.72 -2.83 -1.53
N HIS A 59 30.58 -2.27 -2.73
CA HIS A 59 31.71 -2.08 -3.64
C HIS A 59 32.73 -1.05 -3.11
N LEU A 60 32.27 0.04 -2.49
CA LEU A 60 33.15 1.04 -1.85
C LEU A 60 33.92 0.48 -0.65
N LEU A 61 33.31 -0.46 0.08
CA LEU A 61 33.88 -1.10 1.25
C LEU A 61 34.70 -2.36 0.93
N ASP A 62 34.74 -2.76 -0.34
CA ASP A 62 35.34 -4.03 -0.80
C ASP A 62 34.86 -5.26 0.00
N GLN A 63 33.59 -5.23 0.44
CA GLN A 63 32.99 -6.22 1.34
C GLN A 63 31.49 -6.36 1.06
N ASP A 64 30.97 -7.59 1.09
CA ASP A 64 29.55 -7.89 0.82
C ASP A 64 28.75 -7.96 2.12
N ILE A 65 28.44 -6.80 2.69
CA ILE A 65 27.90 -6.67 4.06
C ILE A 65 26.41 -6.33 4.06
N LEU A 66 26.01 -5.43 3.17
CA LEU A 66 24.61 -5.08 2.97
C LEU A 66 23.93 -6.05 2.00
N PRO A 67 22.66 -6.40 2.18
CA PRO A 67 21.94 -7.23 1.22
C PRO A 67 21.81 -6.48 -0.12
N SER A 68 22.53 -6.93 -1.14
CA SER A 68 22.37 -6.43 -2.51
C SER A 68 21.25 -7.14 -3.28
N SER A 69 20.33 -7.81 -2.57
CA SER A 69 19.27 -8.60 -3.20
C SER A 69 18.32 -7.68 -3.96
N PRO A 70 17.89 -8.04 -5.19
CA PRO A 70 16.91 -7.28 -5.96
C PRO A 70 15.46 -7.43 -5.44
N VAL A 71 15.29 -8.16 -4.35
CA VAL A 71 14.01 -8.35 -3.64
C VAL A 71 13.81 -7.22 -2.63
N PRO A 72 12.63 -6.55 -2.60
CA PRO A 72 12.35 -5.45 -1.69
C PRO A 72 12.88 -5.72 -0.28
N THR A 73 13.91 -4.98 0.12
CA THR A 73 14.42 -5.03 1.49
C THR A 73 13.43 -4.26 2.37
N THR A 74 13.14 -4.84 3.53
CA THR A 74 12.23 -4.30 4.54
C THR A 74 12.60 -2.86 4.90
N SER A 75 11.62 -2.08 5.38
CA SER A 75 11.63 -0.65 5.73
C SER A 75 12.70 -0.17 6.73
N ASN A 76 13.72 -0.97 7.03
CA ASN A 76 14.66 -0.71 8.10
C ASN A 76 15.87 0.07 7.60
N THR A 77 16.29 1.02 8.42
CA THR A 77 17.50 1.83 8.24
C THR A 77 18.75 1.00 8.50
N VAL A 78 19.68 0.93 7.55
CA VAL A 78 20.98 0.26 7.77
C VAL A 78 22.13 1.27 7.71
N SER A 79 22.93 1.28 8.77
CA SER A 79 24.11 2.13 8.93
C SER A 79 25.35 1.23 9.09
N VAL A 80 26.30 1.36 8.17
CA VAL A 80 27.59 0.67 8.23
C VAL A 80 28.62 1.63 8.80
N GLN A 81 29.08 1.39 10.01
CA GLN A 81 30.11 2.20 10.66
C GLN A 81 31.48 1.56 10.47
N ILE A 82 32.49 2.38 10.19
CA ILE A 82 33.88 1.94 10.23
C ILE A 82 34.36 1.94 11.69
N GLY A 83 34.77 0.76 12.17
CA GLY A 83 35.12 0.53 13.57
C GLY A 83 35.94 -0.76 13.80
N GLU A 84 36.36 -0.99 15.05
CA GLU A 84 37.20 -2.14 15.41
C GLU A 84 36.41 -3.42 15.76
N SER A 85 35.10 -3.33 16.03
CA SER A 85 34.23 -4.47 16.37
C SER A 85 33.62 -5.11 15.12
N GLU A 86 33.16 -6.37 15.20
CA GLU A 86 32.40 -7.06 14.13
C GLU A 86 30.94 -7.30 14.59
N GLU A 87 30.47 -6.48 15.53
CA GLU A 87 29.16 -6.66 16.16
C GLU A 87 28.05 -6.06 15.29
N ILE A 88 26.98 -6.82 15.07
CA ILE A 88 25.75 -6.33 14.44
C ILE A 88 24.74 -6.02 15.55
N LYS A 89 24.25 -4.78 15.58
CA LYS A 89 23.29 -4.28 16.58
C LYS A 89 22.00 -3.86 15.91
N ALA A 90 20.90 -4.53 16.25
CA ALA A 90 19.57 -4.13 15.84
C ALA A 90 18.90 -3.33 16.94
N PHE A 91 18.76 -2.02 16.76
CA PHE A 91 18.17 -1.13 17.76
C PHE A 91 16.65 -1.17 17.68
N ILE A 92 16.01 -1.53 18.79
CA ILE A 92 14.56 -1.41 18.98
C ILE A 92 14.23 0.05 19.35
N ASP A 93 15.07 0.65 20.18
CA ASP A 93 15.05 2.07 20.51
C ASP A 93 16.48 2.55 20.83
N GLN A 94 16.65 3.82 21.20
CA GLN A 94 17.96 4.43 21.48
C GLN A 94 18.73 3.84 22.68
N TYR A 95 18.07 3.08 23.56
CA TYR A 95 18.64 2.48 24.77
C TYR A 95 18.66 0.95 24.73
N LYS A 96 18.05 0.32 23.72
CA LYS A 96 17.92 -1.14 23.63
C LYS A 96 18.27 -1.65 22.24
N TYR A 97 19.18 -2.62 22.21
CA TYR A 97 19.54 -3.32 20.98
C TYR A 97 19.55 -4.83 21.17
N LEU A 98 19.36 -5.55 20.07
CA LEU A 98 19.56 -6.98 19.95
C LEU A 98 20.93 -7.21 19.30
N PRO A 99 21.86 -7.91 19.97
CA PRO A 99 23.09 -8.36 19.32
C PRO A 99 22.75 -9.51 18.36
N LEU A 100 23.33 -9.47 17.17
CA LEU A 100 23.05 -10.44 16.11
C LEU A 100 24.33 -11.06 15.56
N GLU A 101 24.25 -12.34 15.23
CA GLU A 101 25.38 -13.09 14.65
C GLU A 101 25.52 -12.85 13.14
N SER A 102 24.44 -12.46 12.44
CA SER A 102 24.47 -12.17 11.01
C SER A 102 23.33 -11.23 10.57
N TYR A 103 23.48 -10.62 9.39
CA TYR A 103 22.38 -9.85 8.78
C TYR A 103 21.18 -10.76 8.41
N GLU A 104 21.38 -12.06 8.20
CA GLU A 104 20.30 -12.99 7.86
C GLU A 104 19.32 -13.19 9.03
N ALA A 105 19.84 -13.20 10.27
CA ALA A 105 19.02 -13.27 11.48
C ALA A 105 18.04 -12.07 11.62
N LEU A 106 18.34 -10.92 11.01
CA LEU A 106 17.44 -9.74 10.97
C LEU A 106 16.17 -10.00 10.15
N ARG A 107 16.27 -10.79 9.08
CA ARG A 107 15.12 -11.03 8.18
C ARG A 107 14.05 -11.87 8.85
N GLU A 108 14.44 -12.78 9.73
CA GLU A 108 13.50 -13.55 10.57
C GLU A 108 12.81 -12.66 11.61
N LEU A 109 13.53 -11.69 12.18
CA LEU A 109 13.00 -10.74 13.17
C LEU A 109 11.90 -9.81 12.63
N ASN A 110 12.04 -9.34 11.38
CA ASN A 110 11.05 -8.47 10.74
C ASN A 110 9.70 -9.14 10.43
N THR A 111 9.62 -10.47 10.56
CA THR A 111 8.35 -11.20 10.35
C THR A 111 7.49 -11.32 11.62
N LYS A 112 7.98 -10.84 12.77
CA LYS A 112 7.41 -11.16 14.09
C LYS A 112 7.12 -9.93 15.00
N ASP A 113 6.64 -8.83 14.43
CA ASP A 113 6.12 -7.63 15.16
C ASP A 113 7.13 -6.86 16.06
N LEU A 114 8.44 -6.88 15.75
CA LEU A 114 9.44 -6.01 16.41
C LEU A 114 9.81 -4.82 15.50
N ASP A 115 9.62 -3.59 15.98
CA ASP A 115 9.93 -2.36 15.22
C ASP A 115 11.41 -2.01 15.36
N ILE A 116 12.23 -2.49 14.41
CA ILE A 116 13.68 -2.22 14.38
C ILE A 116 13.91 -0.83 13.78
N THR A 117 14.36 0.10 14.62
CA THR A 117 14.60 1.50 14.24
C THR A 117 15.85 1.70 13.39
N SER A 118 16.93 0.97 13.70
CA SER A 118 18.19 1.02 12.96
C SER A 118 19.04 -0.23 13.16
N ILE A 119 19.81 -0.57 12.15
CA ILE A 119 20.83 -1.62 12.20
C ILE A 119 22.17 -0.94 12.09
N GLU A 120 23.02 -1.11 13.10
CA GLU A 120 24.40 -0.67 13.08
C GLU A 120 25.31 -1.89 12.97
N MET A 121 26.29 -1.81 12.07
CA MET A 121 27.32 -2.83 11.91
C MET A 121 28.68 -2.13 11.87
N ASP A 122 29.61 -2.62 12.69
CA ASP A 122 30.98 -2.15 12.65
C ASP A 122 31.80 -2.99 11.66
N VAL A 123 32.60 -2.30 10.84
CA VAL A 123 33.38 -2.90 9.77
C VAL A 123 34.79 -2.31 9.76
N ARG A 124 35.79 -3.18 9.59
CA ARG A 124 37.17 -2.73 9.37
C ARG A 124 37.41 -2.46 7.89
N HIS A 125 37.92 -1.27 7.57
CA HIS A 125 38.30 -0.92 6.21
C HIS A 125 39.69 -0.26 6.18
N PRO A 126 40.58 -0.59 5.22
CA PRO A 126 41.94 -0.05 5.18
C PRO A 126 42.02 1.42 4.73
N VAL A 127 41.01 1.93 4.00
CA VAL A 127 41.02 3.28 3.41
C VAL A 127 40.22 4.29 4.22
N PHE A 128 39.09 3.88 4.81
CA PHE A 128 38.18 4.79 5.52
C PHE A 128 38.53 4.85 7.00
N LYS A 129 38.31 6.02 7.62
CA LYS A 129 38.70 6.28 9.01
C LYS A 129 37.60 5.84 9.98
N ASP A 130 38.01 5.56 11.22
CA ASP A 130 37.12 5.24 12.34
C ASP A 130 36.00 6.29 12.49
N ARG A 131 34.79 5.83 12.87
CA ARG A 131 33.57 6.67 13.00
C ARG A 131 33.08 7.30 11.70
N THR A 132 33.48 6.79 10.54
CA THR A 132 32.82 7.09 9.26
C THR A 132 31.63 6.14 9.12
N VAL A 133 30.47 6.65 8.72
CA VAL A 133 29.23 5.89 8.61
C VAL A 133 28.70 6.00 7.18
N PHE A 134 28.49 4.84 6.54
CA PHE A 134 27.80 4.71 5.27
C PHE A 134 26.35 4.31 5.55
N GLN A 135 25.41 5.18 5.21
CA GLN A 135 24.01 4.98 5.50
C GLN A 135 23.27 4.61 4.22
N ASP A 136 22.67 3.42 4.21
CA ASP A 136 21.83 2.94 3.10
C ASP A 136 20.36 3.25 3.40
N THR A 137 19.70 3.98 2.50
CA THR A 137 18.30 4.37 2.71
C THR A 137 17.35 3.41 1.97
N PRO A 138 16.20 3.05 2.56
CA PRO A 138 15.11 2.43 1.81
C PRO A 138 14.75 3.26 0.57
N GLY A 139 14.28 2.62 -0.50
CA GLY A 139 13.88 3.32 -1.73
C GLY A 139 12.79 4.36 -1.45
N VAL A 140 12.94 5.57 -2.00
CA VAL A 140 12.02 6.70 -1.81
C VAL A 140 10.66 6.53 -2.53
N ASP A 141 10.48 5.43 -3.27
CA ASP A 141 9.35 5.24 -4.21
C ASP A 141 8.14 4.53 -3.58
N SER A 142 8.27 4.02 -2.36
CA SER A 142 7.20 3.31 -1.67
C SER A 142 6.41 4.30 -0.80
N GLY A 143 5.31 4.84 -1.34
CA GLY A 143 4.39 5.79 -0.67
C GLY A 143 3.61 5.24 0.55
N THR A 144 4.25 4.51 1.47
CA THR A 144 3.70 4.25 2.81
C THR A 144 4.24 5.27 3.81
N ARG A 145 3.41 5.58 4.81
CA ARG A 145 3.71 6.58 5.85
C ARG A 145 5.00 6.32 6.64
N GLY A 146 5.42 5.05 6.74
CA GLY A 146 6.69 4.70 7.40
C GLY A 146 7.94 5.08 6.58
N HIS A 147 7.85 5.13 5.25
CA HIS A 147 8.99 5.42 4.38
C HIS A 147 9.32 6.92 4.29
N GLU A 148 8.32 7.80 4.28
CA GLU A 148 8.54 9.27 4.30
C GLU A 148 9.15 9.75 5.62
N GLU A 149 8.68 9.20 6.75
CA GLU A 149 9.24 9.49 8.07
C GLU A 149 10.68 8.99 8.19
N SER A 150 10.96 7.79 7.69
CA SER A 150 12.31 7.23 7.66
C SER A 150 13.23 8.09 6.78
N ALA A 151 12.86 8.34 5.51
CA ALA A 151 13.60 9.18 4.55
C ALA A 151 13.97 10.56 5.13
N SER A 152 13.03 11.22 5.80
CA SER A 152 13.24 12.51 6.46
C SER A 152 14.26 12.47 7.61
N ARG A 153 14.39 11.33 8.33
CA ARG A 153 15.40 11.14 9.38
C ARG A 153 16.81 11.07 8.79
N PHE A 154 16.98 10.41 7.64
CA PHE A 154 18.28 10.29 6.95
C PHE A 154 18.81 11.64 6.50
N LEU A 155 17.97 12.44 5.84
CA LEU A 155 18.35 13.73 5.29
C LEU A 155 18.94 14.64 6.37
N LEU A 156 18.30 14.72 7.54
CA LEU A 156 18.76 15.59 8.61
C LEU A 156 20.12 15.18 9.19
N ASN A 157 20.36 13.88 9.35
CA ASN A 157 21.59 13.34 9.95
C ASN A 157 22.78 13.29 8.98
N SER A 158 22.56 13.43 7.67
CA SER A 158 23.59 13.30 6.64
C SER A 158 24.61 14.45 6.66
N ASP A 159 25.90 14.18 6.78
CA ASP A 159 26.93 15.21 6.54
C ASP A 159 27.12 15.49 5.05
N TYR A 160 26.95 14.45 4.23
CA TYR A 160 27.03 14.49 2.78
C TYR A 160 26.07 13.46 2.16
N ILE A 161 25.44 13.80 1.04
CA ILE A 161 24.51 12.90 0.34
C ILE A 161 25.11 12.45 -1.01
N PHE A 162 25.08 11.15 -1.25
CA PHE A 162 25.27 10.56 -2.58
C PHE A 162 23.90 10.19 -3.16
N PHE A 163 23.36 11.06 -4.00
CA PHE A 163 22.09 10.81 -4.65
C PHE A 163 22.28 9.88 -5.83
N THR A 164 21.91 8.61 -5.68
CA THR A 164 22.16 7.55 -6.64
C THR A 164 20.94 7.34 -7.53
N VAL A 165 21.16 7.39 -8.84
CA VAL A 165 20.15 7.16 -9.88
C VAL A 165 20.64 6.14 -10.88
N GLU A 166 19.73 5.35 -11.44
CA GLU A 166 20.05 4.47 -12.56
C GLU A 166 20.29 5.30 -13.83
N TYR A 167 21.28 4.89 -14.64
CA TYR A 167 21.65 5.51 -15.92
C TYR A 167 20.45 5.90 -16.81
N ASN A 168 19.44 5.03 -16.94
CA ASN A 168 18.28 5.27 -17.80
C ASN A 168 17.21 6.22 -17.22
N HIS A 169 17.31 6.57 -15.93
CA HIS A 169 16.23 7.25 -15.19
C HIS A 169 16.68 8.55 -14.51
N VAL A 170 17.84 9.09 -14.87
CA VAL A 170 18.40 10.32 -14.26
C VAL A 170 17.45 11.51 -14.38
N GLU A 171 16.80 11.68 -15.54
CA GLU A 171 15.95 12.84 -15.83
C GLU A 171 14.49 12.67 -15.39
N SER A 172 14.16 11.65 -14.61
CA SER A 172 12.78 11.47 -14.15
C SER A 172 12.33 12.65 -13.28
N GLU A 173 11.09 13.13 -13.49
CA GLU A 173 10.54 14.26 -12.75
C GLU A 173 10.55 14.01 -11.24
N HIS A 174 10.32 12.76 -10.82
CA HIS A 174 10.38 12.34 -9.43
C HIS A 174 11.79 12.56 -8.83
N ASN A 175 12.85 12.11 -9.53
CA ASN A 175 14.24 12.32 -9.09
C ASN A 175 14.57 13.82 -8.97
N LEU A 176 14.14 14.63 -9.94
CA LEU A 176 14.41 16.06 -9.94
C LEU A 176 13.67 16.81 -8.81
N LYS A 177 12.43 16.42 -8.48
CA LYS A 177 11.70 16.96 -7.33
C LYS A 177 12.43 16.68 -6.01
N LEU A 178 12.88 15.44 -5.81
CA LEU A 178 13.61 15.06 -4.60
C LEU A 178 14.98 15.72 -4.50
N LEU A 179 15.73 15.80 -5.59
CA LEU A 179 16.99 16.55 -5.65
C LEU A 179 16.81 18.03 -5.30
N LYS A 180 15.69 18.63 -5.74
CA LYS A 180 15.35 20.01 -5.39
C LYS A 180 15.04 20.18 -3.90
N GLU A 181 14.35 19.21 -3.30
CA GLU A 181 14.11 19.18 -1.85
C GLU A 181 15.44 19.09 -1.09
N ILE A 182 16.31 18.15 -1.46
CA ILE A 182 17.66 17.99 -0.85
C ILE A 182 18.46 19.29 -0.98
N SER A 183 18.46 19.90 -2.15
CA SER A 183 19.14 21.17 -2.40
C SER A 183 18.59 22.31 -1.53
N SER A 184 17.30 22.31 -1.20
CA SER A 184 16.68 23.33 -0.34
C SER A 184 17.06 23.20 1.14
N LEU A 185 17.41 21.99 1.59
CA LEU A 185 17.85 21.72 2.96
C LEU A 185 19.29 22.15 3.24
N GLY A 186 20.02 22.63 2.22
CA GLY A 186 21.40 23.09 2.36
C GLY A 186 22.40 21.97 2.69
N ILE A 187 22.04 20.71 2.41
CA ILE A 187 22.92 19.55 2.61
C ILE A 187 23.83 19.43 1.38
N PRO A 188 25.17 19.33 1.55
CA PRO A 188 26.05 19.11 0.41
C PRO A 188 25.78 17.72 -0.19
N PHE A 189 25.66 17.65 -1.51
CA PHE A 189 25.36 16.39 -2.20
C PHE A 189 26.09 16.27 -3.53
N ALA A 190 26.33 15.02 -3.93
CA ALA A 190 26.78 14.63 -5.26
C ALA A 190 25.71 13.78 -5.95
N LEU A 191 25.60 13.90 -7.27
CA LEU A 191 24.77 13.02 -8.10
C LEU A 191 25.61 11.83 -8.56
N VAL A 192 25.12 10.61 -8.32
CA VAL A 192 25.77 9.37 -8.75
C VAL A 192 24.89 8.70 -9.80
N ILE A 193 25.36 8.68 -11.04
CA ILE A 193 24.74 7.98 -12.16
C ILE A 193 25.31 6.56 -12.18
N ASN A 194 24.58 5.64 -11.56
CA ASN A 194 24.98 4.25 -11.40
C ASN A 194 24.54 3.39 -12.61
N GLN A 195 25.14 2.20 -12.73
CA GLN A 195 24.90 1.25 -13.83
C GLN A 195 25.32 1.79 -15.21
N VAL A 196 26.44 2.54 -15.26
CA VAL A 196 26.98 3.11 -16.51
C VAL A 196 27.49 2.05 -17.50
N ASP A 197 27.58 0.79 -17.10
CA ASP A 197 27.80 -0.36 -17.99
C ASP A 197 26.70 -0.54 -19.05
N LYS A 198 25.51 0.04 -18.82
CA LYS A 198 24.41 0.07 -19.80
C LYS A 198 24.60 1.12 -20.91
N HIS A 199 25.60 1.99 -20.81
CA HIS A 199 25.87 3.02 -21.81
C HIS A 199 26.46 2.42 -23.09
N ASP A 200 25.94 2.85 -24.24
CA ASP A 200 26.49 2.50 -25.56
C ASP A 200 26.85 3.78 -26.33
N ASP A 201 28.16 3.99 -26.55
CA ASP A 201 28.68 5.13 -27.30
C ASP A 201 28.22 5.15 -28.77
N ASN A 202 27.77 4.02 -29.33
CA ASN A 202 27.21 3.98 -30.67
C ASN A 202 25.82 4.62 -30.75
N GLU A 203 25.07 4.67 -29.64
CA GLU A 203 23.76 5.31 -29.57
C GLU A 203 23.88 6.79 -29.21
N LEU A 204 24.67 7.11 -28.18
CA LEU A 204 24.87 8.46 -27.67
C LEU A 204 26.22 8.59 -27.00
N ALA A 205 27.06 9.56 -27.41
CA ALA A 205 28.35 9.79 -26.76
C ALA A 205 28.20 10.27 -25.30
N MET A 206 29.00 9.70 -24.38
CA MET A 206 28.97 10.02 -22.94
C MET A 206 29.02 11.52 -22.62
N GLU A 207 29.85 12.29 -23.32
CA GLU A 207 29.99 13.73 -23.10
C GLU A 207 28.67 14.49 -23.40
N THR A 208 27.93 14.03 -24.41
CA THR A 208 26.62 14.61 -24.77
C THR A 208 25.58 14.28 -23.72
N PHE A 209 25.57 13.04 -23.22
CA PHE A 209 24.69 12.59 -22.14
C PHE A 209 24.90 13.42 -20.86
N LEU A 210 26.14 13.57 -20.40
CA LEU A 210 26.46 14.37 -19.20
C LEU A 210 26.15 15.85 -19.39
N SER A 211 26.38 16.40 -20.58
CA SER A 211 26.01 17.80 -20.90
C SER A 211 24.49 18.01 -20.84
N ARG A 212 23.69 17.04 -21.29
CA ARG A 212 22.23 17.09 -21.19
C ARG A 212 21.80 17.11 -19.72
N ILE A 213 22.31 16.19 -18.90
CA ILE A 213 21.98 16.12 -17.46
C ILE A 213 22.32 17.43 -16.75
N ARG A 214 23.53 17.98 -16.98
CA ARG A 214 23.94 19.27 -16.39
C ARG A 214 23.01 20.41 -16.80
N SER A 215 22.53 20.41 -18.05
CA SER A 215 21.57 21.40 -18.53
C SER A 215 20.21 21.25 -17.84
N THR A 216 19.73 20.02 -17.66
CA THR A 216 18.48 19.72 -16.97
C THR A 216 18.54 20.15 -15.49
N LEU A 217 19.62 19.82 -14.78
CA LEU A 217 19.82 20.25 -13.39
C LEU A 217 19.86 21.78 -13.25
N ALA A 218 20.56 22.47 -14.16
CA ALA A 218 20.62 23.93 -14.17
C ALA A 218 19.25 24.59 -14.40
N GLN A 219 18.41 24.03 -15.27
CA GLN A 219 17.03 24.51 -15.48
C GLN A 219 16.18 24.41 -14.21
N TRP A 220 16.40 23.34 -13.42
CA TRP A 220 15.73 23.11 -12.15
C TRP A 220 16.34 23.89 -10.98
N LYS A 221 17.43 24.64 -11.21
CA LYS A 221 18.24 25.34 -10.20
C LYS A 221 18.81 24.38 -9.14
N ILE A 222 19.23 23.21 -9.59
CA ILE A 222 19.87 22.18 -8.77
C ILE A 222 21.36 22.20 -9.11
N GLU A 223 22.19 22.44 -8.10
CA GLU A 223 23.65 22.52 -8.25
C GLU A 223 24.32 21.46 -7.37
N PRO A 224 24.51 20.22 -7.86
CA PRO A 224 25.32 19.24 -7.14
C PRO A 224 26.77 19.70 -7.06
N LEU A 225 27.47 19.31 -5.99
CA LEU A 225 28.91 19.60 -5.86
C LEU A 225 29.72 18.81 -6.89
N ASP A 226 29.32 17.56 -7.12
CA ASP A 226 29.96 16.64 -8.04
C ASP A 226 28.92 15.77 -8.76
N VAL A 227 29.28 15.29 -9.95
CA VAL A 227 28.50 14.30 -10.70
C VAL A 227 29.46 13.16 -11.04
N PHE A 228 29.15 11.95 -10.55
CA PHE A 228 29.93 10.74 -10.78
C PHE A 228 29.15 9.77 -11.66
N THR A 229 29.87 9.04 -12.49
CA THR A 229 29.39 7.85 -13.19
C THR A 229 29.97 6.60 -12.53
N THR A 230 29.14 5.63 -12.15
CA THR A 230 29.60 4.43 -11.44
C THR A 230 28.99 3.16 -11.98
N THR A 231 29.69 2.04 -11.78
CA THR A 231 29.16 0.70 -11.99
C THR A 231 29.97 -0.29 -11.15
N ILE A 232 29.37 -1.45 -10.86
CA ILE A 232 30.07 -2.60 -10.25
C ILE A 232 30.74 -3.51 -11.31
N TYR A 233 30.50 -3.23 -12.60
CA TYR A 233 31.05 -3.96 -13.74
C TYR A 233 32.21 -3.18 -14.38
N ASP A 234 32.91 -3.80 -15.33
CA ASP A 234 33.95 -3.11 -16.08
C ASP A 234 33.33 -2.08 -17.05
N SER A 235 33.73 -0.82 -16.90
CA SER A 235 33.37 0.27 -17.82
C SER A 235 34.48 1.31 -17.87
N PRO A 236 34.80 1.88 -19.06
CA PRO A 236 35.76 2.98 -19.16
C PRO A 236 35.26 4.27 -18.48
N TYR A 237 33.96 4.35 -18.20
CA TYR A 237 33.31 5.50 -17.55
C TYR A 237 33.08 5.26 -16.05
N ASN A 238 33.70 4.25 -15.44
CA ASN A 238 33.54 4.00 -14.01
C ASN A 238 34.43 4.94 -13.18
N GLU A 239 33.84 5.92 -12.51
CA GLU A 239 34.51 6.94 -11.69
C GLU A 239 34.49 6.60 -10.19
N ILE A 240 34.27 5.32 -9.82
CA ILE A 240 34.24 4.89 -8.41
C ILE A 240 35.48 5.30 -7.63
N THR A 241 36.66 5.30 -8.27
CA THR A 241 37.93 5.69 -7.63
C THR A 241 37.96 7.18 -7.28
N GLU A 242 37.41 8.04 -8.15
CA GLU A 242 37.32 9.48 -7.89
C GLU A 242 36.33 9.77 -6.76
N MET A 243 35.22 9.01 -6.71
CA MET A 243 34.25 9.08 -5.62
C MET A 243 34.87 8.64 -4.28
N THR A 244 35.64 7.55 -4.24
CA THR A 244 36.40 7.12 -3.06
C THR A 244 37.38 8.21 -2.60
N ARG A 245 38.08 8.87 -3.55
CA ARG A 245 38.98 9.98 -3.22
C ARG A 245 38.24 11.15 -2.56
N LEU A 246 37.06 11.54 -3.08
CA LEU A 246 36.24 12.59 -2.48
C LEU A 246 35.85 12.25 -1.04
N ILE A 247 35.45 11.00 -0.76
CA ILE A 247 35.12 10.56 0.61
C ILE A 247 36.33 10.74 1.53
N SER A 248 37.52 10.32 1.11
CA SER A 248 38.75 10.52 1.88
C SER A 248 39.11 12.00 2.10
N GLU A 249 38.90 12.86 1.10
CA GLU A 249 39.11 14.32 1.23
C GLU A 249 38.13 14.92 2.26
N ILE A 250 36.86 14.49 2.26
CA ILE A 250 35.86 14.91 3.25
C ILE A 250 36.25 14.43 4.66
N GLU A 251 36.77 13.21 4.79
CA GLU A 251 37.29 12.68 6.07
C GLU A 251 38.48 13.49 6.60
N GLU A 252 39.38 13.97 5.74
CA GLU A 252 40.44 14.90 6.12
C GLU A 252 39.89 16.26 6.57
N GLY A 253 38.81 16.70 5.95
CA GLY A 253 38.05 17.92 6.28
C GLY A 253 37.00 17.77 7.38
N ARG A 254 36.96 16.65 8.13
CA ARG A 254 35.85 16.26 9.04
C ARG A 254 35.35 17.39 9.95
N GLU A 255 36.24 18.16 10.57
CA GLU A 255 35.85 19.26 11.48
C GLU A 255 35.07 20.38 10.77
N SER A 256 35.34 20.63 9.49
CA SER A 256 34.60 21.63 8.70
C SER A 256 33.17 21.16 8.43
N TYR A 257 33.00 19.91 8.01
CA TYR A 257 31.67 19.33 7.74
C TYR A 257 30.86 19.18 9.02
N LYS A 258 31.49 18.78 10.12
CA LYS A 258 30.88 18.74 11.45
C LYS A 258 30.32 20.09 11.88
N LYS A 259 31.08 21.18 11.68
CA LYS A 259 30.59 22.53 11.98
C LYS A 259 29.37 22.90 11.13
N LYS A 260 29.43 22.65 9.81
CA LYS A 260 28.30 22.90 8.89
C LYS A 260 27.06 22.10 9.29
N TYR A 261 27.24 20.84 9.69
CA TYR A 261 26.17 19.98 10.19
C TYR A 261 25.55 20.57 11.47
N HIS A 262 26.36 20.96 12.46
CA HIS A 262 25.86 21.54 13.71
C HIS A 262 25.03 22.82 13.48
N ASP A 263 25.52 23.72 12.62
CA ASP A 263 24.83 24.97 12.31
C ASP A 263 23.48 24.68 11.60
N ARG A 264 23.46 23.69 10.70
CA ARG A 264 22.27 23.30 9.93
C ARG A 264 21.22 22.54 10.77
N ILE A 265 21.64 21.58 11.59
CA ILE A 265 20.71 20.69 12.30
C ILE A 265 19.87 21.45 13.34
N ILE A 266 20.47 22.42 14.04
CA ILE A 266 19.77 23.27 15.00
C ILE A 266 18.70 24.09 14.28
N LEU A 267 19.06 24.78 13.20
CA LEU A 267 18.13 25.59 12.41
C LEU A 267 16.98 24.75 11.84
N ASN A 268 17.29 23.58 11.26
CA ASN A 268 16.27 22.70 10.71
C ASN A 268 15.29 22.18 11.78
N ILE A 269 15.76 21.88 12.99
CA ILE A 269 14.89 21.47 14.11
C ILE A 269 14.02 22.65 14.56
N GLU A 270 14.60 23.85 14.71
CA GLU A 270 13.87 25.08 15.07
C GLU A 270 12.78 25.39 14.04
N ASP A 271 13.12 25.41 12.75
CA ASP A 271 12.18 25.71 11.66
C ASP A 271 11.04 24.67 11.57
N ARG A 272 11.36 23.38 11.69
CA ARG A 272 10.35 22.30 11.71
C ARG A 272 9.42 22.42 12.92
N GLN A 273 9.94 22.79 14.09
CA GLN A 273 9.11 23.00 15.27
C GLN A 273 8.21 24.23 15.09
N LEU A 274 8.72 25.33 14.54
CA LEU A 274 7.93 26.53 14.27
C LEU A 274 6.82 26.24 13.27
N GLN A 275 7.12 25.47 12.21
CA GLN A 275 6.11 25.03 11.25
C GLN A 275 5.05 24.15 11.91
N TYR A 276 5.45 23.17 12.74
CA TYR A 276 4.51 22.35 13.50
C TYR A 276 3.60 23.19 14.41
N ILE A 277 4.17 24.14 15.15
CA ILE A 277 3.39 25.03 16.03
C ILE A 277 2.43 25.88 15.21
N HIS A 278 2.87 26.40 14.06
CA HIS A 278 2.03 27.17 13.15
C HIS A 278 0.82 26.34 12.65
N ASP A 279 1.05 25.10 12.26
CA ASP A 279 -0.02 24.18 11.83
C ASP A 279 -1.00 23.85 12.96
N GLN A 280 -0.49 23.61 14.18
CA GLN A 280 -1.33 23.36 15.35
C GLN A 280 -2.18 24.58 15.71
N LEU A 281 -1.59 25.79 15.67
CA LEU A 281 -2.31 27.04 15.92
C LEU A 281 -3.40 27.27 14.86
N ALA A 282 -3.12 27.07 13.57
CA ALA A 282 -4.11 27.20 12.51
C ALA A 282 -5.32 26.26 12.71
N GLY A 283 -5.07 25.04 13.19
CA GLY A 283 -6.14 24.10 13.54
C GLY A 283 -7.01 24.59 14.68
N VAL A 284 -6.44 25.19 15.73
CA VAL A 284 -7.22 25.72 16.86
C VAL A 284 -7.93 27.03 16.49
N TYR A 285 -7.31 27.91 15.70
CA TYR A 285 -7.94 29.16 15.22
C TYR A 285 -9.17 28.91 14.34
N SER A 286 -9.22 27.80 13.61
CA SER A 286 -10.44 27.41 12.88
C SER A 286 -11.65 27.16 13.79
N LYS A 287 -11.43 26.73 15.04
CA LYS A 287 -12.47 26.50 16.05
C LYS A 287 -12.74 27.73 16.90
N GLN A 288 -11.70 28.50 17.19
CA GLN A 288 -11.73 29.72 18.01
C GLN A 288 -11.12 30.89 17.23
N PRO A 289 -11.84 31.50 16.26
CA PRO A 289 -11.31 32.59 15.44
C PRO A 289 -10.90 33.80 16.28
N ASP A 290 -11.58 34.02 17.40
CA ASP A 290 -11.28 35.12 18.33
C ASP A 290 -9.93 34.96 19.04
N ALA A 291 -9.29 33.79 18.96
CA ALA A 291 -7.95 33.58 19.49
C ALA A 291 -6.83 33.99 18.50
N GLU A 292 -7.17 34.21 17.23
CA GLU A 292 -6.24 34.66 16.20
C GLU A 292 -5.75 36.09 16.53
N ASP A 293 -4.46 36.36 16.27
CA ASP A 293 -3.77 37.63 16.56
C ASP A 293 -3.61 38.03 18.05
N LYS A 294 -4.09 37.23 19.01
CA LYS A 294 -3.87 37.49 20.45
C LYS A 294 -2.47 37.09 20.90
N ASP A 295 -1.87 37.91 21.78
CA ASP A 295 -0.62 37.56 22.45
C ASP A 295 -0.83 36.57 23.62
N PRO A 296 0.23 35.90 24.15
CA PRO A 296 0.09 34.95 25.25
C PRO A 296 -0.62 35.50 26.49
N ASP A 297 -0.42 36.79 26.81
CA ASP A 297 -1.01 37.42 28.00
C ASP A 297 -2.49 37.79 27.78
N GLU A 298 -2.88 38.10 26.55
CA GLU A 298 -4.28 38.26 26.13
C GLU A 298 -5.05 36.94 26.20
N VAL A 299 -4.45 35.85 25.74
CA VAL A 299 -5.02 34.50 25.85
C VAL A 299 -5.16 34.09 27.33
N ALA A 300 -4.14 34.33 28.16
CA ALA A 300 -4.17 34.03 29.60
C ALA A 300 -5.30 34.79 30.35
N ARG A 301 -5.54 36.05 29.97
CA ARG A 301 -6.68 36.83 30.51
C ARG A 301 -8.02 36.24 30.11
N HIS A 302 -8.15 35.74 28.89
CA HIS A 302 -9.39 35.12 28.40
C HIS A 302 -9.65 33.76 29.07
N ILE A 303 -8.60 32.96 29.29
CA ILE A 303 -8.66 31.72 30.10
C ILE A 303 -9.21 32.03 31.50
N SER A 304 -8.67 33.05 32.16
CA SER A 304 -9.11 33.45 33.51
C SER A 304 -10.59 33.85 33.56
N TYR A 305 -11.10 34.49 32.49
CA TYR A 305 -12.52 34.83 32.34
C TYR A 305 -13.40 33.57 32.22
N LEU A 306 -13.05 32.66 31.31
CA LEU A 306 -13.78 31.40 31.09
C LEU A 306 -13.79 30.51 32.35
N GLU A 307 -12.66 30.44 33.08
CA GLU A 307 -12.59 29.72 34.36
C GLU A 307 -13.54 30.30 35.41
N THR A 308 -13.69 31.62 35.44
CA THR A 308 -14.61 32.31 36.36
C THR A 308 -16.08 32.05 35.98
N GLU A 309 -16.39 32.05 34.68
CA GLU A 309 -17.73 31.78 34.15
C GLU A 309 -18.17 30.34 34.44
N ILE A 310 -17.34 29.34 34.13
CA ILE A 310 -17.59 27.93 34.44
C ILE A 310 -17.76 27.71 35.95
N LYS A 311 -16.95 28.39 36.76
CA LYS A 311 -17.05 28.31 38.22
C LYS A 311 -18.41 28.83 38.70
N ASN A 312 -18.88 29.96 38.18
CA ASN A 312 -20.14 30.56 38.58
C ASN A 312 -21.35 29.69 38.16
N ASP A 313 -21.33 29.14 36.95
CA ASP A 313 -22.39 28.26 36.45
C ASP A 313 -22.49 26.96 37.27
N ARG A 314 -21.33 26.37 37.60
CA ARG A 314 -21.26 25.19 38.46
C ARG A 314 -21.78 25.47 39.87
N LEU A 315 -21.47 26.64 40.43
CA LEU A 315 -21.97 27.06 41.74
C LEU A 315 -23.49 27.24 41.75
N ALA A 316 -24.07 27.86 40.72
CA ALA A 316 -25.52 28.01 40.60
C ALA A 316 -26.23 26.63 40.55
N SER A 317 -25.72 25.68 39.76
CA SER A 317 -26.31 24.33 39.65
C SER A 317 -26.26 23.55 40.96
N LEU A 318 -25.22 23.72 41.77
CA LEU A 318 -25.07 23.04 43.06
C LEU A 318 -26.04 23.58 44.12
N HIS A 319 -26.40 24.86 44.08
CA HIS A 319 -27.38 25.44 45.02
C HIS A 319 -28.83 25.05 44.70
N GLU A 320 -29.15 24.70 43.45
CA GLU A 320 -30.49 24.24 43.05
C GLU A 320 -30.80 22.80 43.52
N ASP A 321 -29.79 21.94 43.64
CA ASP A 321 -29.91 20.56 44.13
C ASP A 321 -29.19 20.38 45.48
N GLY A 322 -29.97 20.45 46.56
CA GLY A 322 -29.47 20.32 47.92
C GLY A 322 -28.83 18.95 48.25
N ASP A 323 -29.10 17.90 47.47
CA ASP A 323 -28.44 16.60 47.66
C ASP A 323 -27.14 16.51 46.86
N ALA A 324 -27.07 17.14 45.68
CA ALA A 324 -25.81 17.33 44.94
C ALA A 324 -24.81 18.20 45.72
N LEU A 325 -25.26 19.28 46.39
CA LEU A 325 -24.40 20.11 47.24
C LEU A 325 -23.81 19.31 48.41
N LYS A 326 -24.63 18.50 49.09
CA LYS A 326 -24.16 17.62 50.17
C LYS A 326 -23.15 16.61 49.65
N ALA A 327 -23.42 15.97 48.51
CA ALA A 327 -22.48 15.02 47.91
C ALA A 327 -21.13 15.69 47.61
N TYR A 328 -21.16 16.89 47.02
CA TYR A 328 -19.98 17.67 46.69
C TYR A 328 -19.17 18.08 47.93
N VAL A 329 -19.82 18.63 48.96
CA VAL A 329 -19.15 19.01 50.22
C VAL A 329 -18.57 17.78 50.90
N LYS A 330 -19.29 16.65 50.90
CA LYS A 330 -18.82 15.40 51.49
C LYS A 330 -17.52 14.92 50.85
N GLU A 331 -17.51 14.87 49.52
CA GLU A 331 -16.37 14.43 48.71
C GLU A 331 -15.18 15.37 48.88
N ARG A 332 -15.37 16.67 48.68
CA ARG A 332 -14.29 17.67 48.78
C ARG A 332 -13.70 17.76 50.19
N SER A 333 -14.52 17.73 51.23
CA SER A 333 -14.02 17.73 52.62
C SER A 333 -13.20 16.47 52.92
N ARG A 334 -13.58 15.34 52.33
CA ARG A 334 -12.80 14.09 52.43
C ARG A 334 -11.49 14.17 51.66
N GLU A 335 -11.48 14.77 50.46
CA GLU A 335 -10.25 15.03 49.70
C GLU A 335 -9.28 15.94 50.45
N ILE A 336 -9.78 17.01 51.07
CA ILE A 336 -8.97 17.91 51.93
C ILE A 336 -8.31 17.10 53.05
N ALA A 337 -9.07 16.26 53.77
CA ALA A 337 -8.53 15.41 54.82
C ALA A 337 -7.53 14.36 54.31
N LYS A 338 -7.76 13.82 53.10
CA LYS A 338 -6.88 12.84 52.47
C LYS A 338 -5.55 13.46 52.04
N ASN A 339 -5.57 14.67 51.51
CA ASN A 339 -4.39 15.33 50.95
C ASN A 339 -3.63 16.18 51.98
N SER A 340 -4.19 16.41 53.17
CA SER A 340 -3.54 17.19 54.21
C SER A 340 -2.41 16.47 54.93
N TYR A 341 -1.44 17.25 55.40
CA TYR A 341 -0.28 16.75 56.15
C TYR A 341 -0.56 16.74 57.66
N LEU A 342 -1.39 15.78 58.09
CA LEU A 342 -1.87 15.70 59.48
C LEU A 342 -0.83 15.25 60.53
N TYR A 343 0.30 14.68 60.09
CA TYR A 343 1.27 14.04 60.99
C TYR A 343 2.68 14.64 60.90
N PRO A 344 2.88 15.92 61.26
CA PRO A 344 4.22 16.45 61.48
C PRO A 344 4.91 15.70 62.62
N HIS A 345 6.23 15.85 62.71
CA HIS A 345 7.07 15.08 63.62
C HIS A 345 6.57 15.09 65.09
N SER A 346 6.05 16.23 65.58
CA SER A 346 5.49 16.36 66.92
C SER A 346 4.28 15.44 67.16
N VAL A 347 3.33 15.41 66.21
CA VAL A 347 2.13 14.57 66.26
C VAL A 347 2.50 13.10 66.13
N LYS A 348 3.36 12.76 65.16
CA LYS A 348 3.85 11.38 64.97
C LYS A 348 4.56 10.85 66.21
N SER A 349 5.36 11.69 66.87
CA SER A 349 6.03 11.35 68.12
C SER A 349 5.03 11.12 69.26
N ALA A 350 4.03 11.98 69.41
CA ALA A 350 3.01 11.83 70.46
C ALA A 350 2.20 10.53 70.28
N ILE A 351 1.80 10.21 69.04
CA ILE A 351 1.11 8.96 68.71
C ILE A 351 2.02 7.74 68.95
N THR A 352 3.30 7.83 68.60
CA THR A 352 4.27 6.76 68.86
C THR A 352 4.43 6.51 70.36
N ASP A 353 4.48 7.57 71.18
CA ASP A 353 4.56 7.43 72.64
C ASP A 353 3.30 6.79 73.22
N PHE A 354 2.12 7.13 72.71
CA PHE A 354 0.87 6.46 73.05
C PHE A 354 0.89 4.96 72.72
N LEU A 355 1.34 4.59 71.51
CA LEU A 355 1.46 3.19 71.12
C LEU A 355 2.51 2.43 71.96
N LYS A 356 3.58 3.09 72.40
CA LYS A 356 4.56 2.52 73.36
C LYS A 356 3.95 2.30 74.75
N VAL A 357 3.04 3.17 75.19
CA VAL A 357 2.31 2.99 76.45
C VAL A 357 1.32 1.82 76.35
N ILE A 358 0.68 1.62 75.19
CA ILE A 358 -0.25 0.49 74.94
C ILE A 358 0.47 -0.85 74.78
N SER A 359 1.54 -0.90 73.99
CA SER A 359 2.35 -2.12 73.76
C SER A 359 3.12 -2.57 75.01
N GLY A 360 3.19 -1.73 76.04
CA GLY A 360 3.87 -2.03 77.28
C GLY A 360 5.38 -1.78 77.24
N ASP A 361 5.90 -1.15 76.18
CA ASP A 361 7.30 -0.68 76.08
C ASP A 361 7.59 0.46 77.07
N ILE A 362 6.59 1.29 77.37
CA ILE A 362 6.67 2.32 78.42
C ILE A 362 5.77 1.91 79.59
N GLN A 363 6.41 1.60 80.73
CA GLN A 363 5.71 1.23 81.96
C GLN A 363 6.07 2.16 83.10
N ALA A 364 5.11 2.39 84.00
CA ALA A 364 5.36 3.14 85.23
C ALA A 364 6.39 2.41 86.13
N GLY A 365 7.52 3.05 86.43
CA GLY A 365 8.55 2.52 87.34
C GLY A 365 8.15 2.50 88.82
N GLY A 366 8.60 1.47 89.54
CA GLY A 366 8.49 1.31 91.01
C GLY A 366 7.38 0.34 91.48
N LEU A 367 7.60 -0.33 92.62
CA LEU A 367 6.78 -1.45 93.14
C LEU A 367 5.43 -1.07 93.77
N PHE A 368 5.11 0.22 93.97
CA PHE A 368 3.86 0.68 94.59
C PHE A 368 3.03 1.59 93.65
N GLY A 369 1.73 1.30 93.52
CA GLY A 369 0.75 2.14 92.80
C GLY A 369 0.72 2.00 91.26
N ARG A 370 1.24 0.89 90.72
CA ARG A 370 1.48 0.67 89.27
C ARG A 370 0.25 0.91 88.39
N LYS A 371 -0.94 0.41 88.78
CA LYS A 371 -2.17 0.57 87.97
C LYS A 371 -2.62 2.04 87.83
N LYS A 372 -2.57 2.81 88.92
CA LYS A 372 -2.95 4.23 88.90
C LYS A 372 -1.94 5.09 88.12
N LYS A 373 -0.64 4.76 88.21
CA LYS A 373 0.40 5.42 87.44
C LYS A 373 0.35 5.08 85.95
N GLN A 374 0.03 3.83 85.59
CA GLN A 374 -0.13 3.45 84.18
C GLN A 374 -1.33 4.16 83.55
N GLN A 375 -2.45 4.29 84.27
CA GLN A 375 -3.61 5.04 83.79
C GLN A 375 -3.29 6.53 83.60
N ALA A 376 -2.51 7.13 84.51
CA ALA A 376 -2.05 8.51 84.35
C ALA A 376 -1.11 8.70 83.14
N LEU A 377 -0.26 7.71 82.83
CA LEU A 377 0.57 7.72 81.63
C LEU A 377 -0.28 7.64 80.36
N TYR A 378 -1.29 6.77 80.32
CA TYR A 378 -2.22 6.63 79.21
C TYR A 378 -3.00 7.92 78.95
N THR A 379 -3.63 8.50 79.98
CA THR A 379 -4.35 9.77 79.86
C THR A 379 -3.40 10.92 79.48
N GLY A 380 -2.17 10.91 80.01
CA GLY A 380 -1.14 11.89 79.66
C GLY A 380 -0.70 11.79 78.19
N SER A 381 -0.64 10.59 77.62
CA SER A 381 -0.34 10.41 76.19
C SER A 381 -1.49 10.86 75.28
N LEU A 382 -2.75 10.63 75.66
CA LEU A 382 -3.91 11.12 74.89
C LEU A 382 -3.94 12.65 74.83
N ASN A 383 -3.81 13.31 75.98
CA ASN A 383 -3.78 14.78 76.03
C ASN A 383 -2.64 15.36 75.18
N LYS A 384 -1.46 14.72 75.21
CA LYS A 384 -0.34 15.13 74.35
C LYS A 384 -0.66 14.99 72.86
N ILE A 385 -1.41 13.98 72.43
CA ILE A 385 -1.83 13.86 71.03
C ILE A 385 -2.75 15.04 70.69
N GLY A 386 -3.78 15.28 71.50
CA GLY A 386 -4.72 16.39 71.33
C GLY A 386 -4.01 17.76 71.23
N ASP A 387 -3.13 18.06 72.19
CA ASP A 387 -2.39 19.33 72.25
C ASP A 387 -1.50 19.55 71.02
N ASN A 388 -0.95 18.48 70.43
CA ASN A 388 -0.06 18.58 69.27
C ASN A 388 -0.81 18.56 67.94
N ILE A 389 -1.96 17.87 67.85
CA ILE A 389 -2.71 17.73 66.60
C ILE A 389 -3.65 18.92 66.36
N GLU A 390 -4.12 19.59 67.41
CA GLU A 390 -5.08 20.69 67.24
C GLU A 390 -4.55 21.89 66.43
N PRO A 391 -3.29 22.36 66.59
CA PRO A 391 -2.73 23.40 65.72
C PRO A 391 -2.64 22.97 64.25
N VAL A 392 -2.39 21.68 64.01
CA VAL A 392 -2.32 21.08 62.67
C VAL A 392 -3.70 21.03 62.05
N ILE A 393 -4.72 20.59 62.80
CA ILE A 393 -6.12 20.59 62.36
C ILE A 393 -6.57 22.00 61.94
N ARG A 394 -6.24 23.02 62.73
CA ARG A 394 -6.65 24.41 62.43
C ARG A 394 -6.09 24.91 61.09
N THR A 395 -4.89 24.49 60.73
CA THR A 395 -4.19 24.95 59.52
C THR A 395 -4.51 24.06 58.32
N GLU A 396 -4.48 22.76 58.51
CA GLU A 396 -4.57 21.76 57.45
C GLU A 396 -6.01 21.31 57.15
N ILE A 397 -6.96 21.52 58.08
CA ILE A 397 -8.36 21.10 57.94
C ILE A 397 -9.32 22.30 58.03
N ASP A 398 -9.31 23.04 59.15
CA ASP A 398 -10.30 24.11 59.35
C ASP A 398 -10.19 25.19 58.27
N ALA A 399 -8.99 25.68 57.97
CA ALA A 399 -8.81 26.75 56.98
C ALA A 399 -9.22 26.31 55.55
N PRO A 400 -8.79 25.14 55.02
CA PRO A 400 -9.24 24.67 53.71
C PRO A 400 -10.74 24.36 53.65
N VAL A 401 -11.33 23.78 54.70
CA VAL A 401 -12.79 23.50 54.72
C VAL A 401 -13.59 24.79 54.79
N ASN A 402 -13.13 25.81 55.53
CA ASN A 402 -13.76 27.13 55.51
C ASN A 402 -13.58 27.84 54.15
N SER A 403 -12.45 27.64 53.48
CA SER A 403 -12.24 28.12 52.10
C SER A 403 -13.24 27.46 51.14
N LEU A 404 -13.45 26.15 51.26
CA LEU A 404 -14.44 25.41 50.48
C LEU A 404 -15.85 25.98 50.68
N PHE A 405 -16.27 26.23 51.92
CA PHE A 405 -17.58 26.85 52.19
C PHE A 405 -17.68 28.27 51.63
N GLY A 406 -16.61 29.07 51.74
CA GLY A 406 -16.53 30.40 51.15
C GLY A 406 -16.62 30.36 49.62
N GLU A 407 -15.95 29.41 48.97
CA GLU A 407 -16.03 29.20 47.51
C GLU A 407 -17.44 28.81 47.06
N LEU A 408 -18.18 28.09 47.91
CA LEU A 408 -19.57 27.73 47.68
C LEU A 408 -20.54 28.89 47.93
N GLY A 409 -20.08 30.09 48.30
CA GLY A 409 -20.97 31.21 48.62
C GLY A 409 -21.83 30.98 49.87
N LEU A 410 -21.36 30.13 50.79
CA LEU A 410 -22.05 29.82 52.03
C LEU A 410 -21.52 30.70 53.16
N THR A 411 -22.44 31.32 53.90
CA THR A 411 -22.13 32.24 55.01
C THR A 411 -22.65 31.70 56.34
N GLY A 412 -21.92 31.97 57.42
CA GLY A 412 -22.26 31.51 58.75
C GLY A 412 -21.05 31.42 59.67
N SER A 413 -21.19 30.72 60.80
CA SER A 413 -20.06 30.53 61.72
C SER A 413 -18.98 29.64 61.08
N PRO A 414 -17.68 29.92 61.29
CA PRO A 414 -16.61 29.13 60.67
C PRO A 414 -16.62 27.71 61.21
N PHE A 415 -16.41 26.75 60.31
CA PHE A 415 -16.17 25.36 60.64
C PHE A 415 -14.97 25.22 61.57
N ARG A 416 -15.14 24.42 62.61
CA ARG A 416 -14.07 23.99 63.51
C ARG A 416 -14.22 22.51 63.76
N TYR A 417 -13.23 21.74 63.35
CA TYR A 417 -13.20 20.32 63.62
C TYR A 417 -12.95 20.07 65.13
N ILE A 418 -13.75 19.18 65.72
CA ILE A 418 -13.60 18.76 67.10
C ILE A 418 -12.91 17.39 67.10
N TRP A 419 -11.69 17.34 67.64
CA TRP A 419 -10.92 16.10 67.78
C TRP A 419 -11.60 15.13 68.74
N ASP A 420 -11.78 13.89 68.29
CA ASP A 420 -12.37 12.80 69.06
C ASP A 420 -11.31 11.72 69.35
N ASP A 421 -10.90 11.60 70.62
CA ASP A 421 -9.92 10.60 71.07
C ASP A 421 -10.38 9.16 70.79
N THR A 422 -11.68 8.90 70.59
CA THR A 422 -12.20 7.56 70.27
C THR A 422 -11.80 7.06 68.88
N LEU A 423 -11.28 7.95 68.02
CA LEU A 423 -10.67 7.57 66.73
C LEU A 423 -9.38 6.75 66.92
N LEU A 424 -8.75 6.82 68.09
CA LEU A 424 -7.58 6.01 68.41
C LEU A 424 -8.01 4.58 68.75
N HIS A 425 -7.60 3.63 67.91
CA HIS A 425 -7.92 2.21 68.10
C HIS A 425 -7.04 1.58 69.20
N GLU A 426 -7.68 0.84 70.11
CA GLU A 426 -7.03 -0.01 71.11
C GLU A 426 -6.91 -1.45 70.55
N GLU A 427 -5.81 -1.75 69.83
CA GLU A 427 -5.49 -3.11 69.37
C GLU A 427 -4.41 -3.73 70.29
N GLU A 428 -4.42 -5.07 70.47
CA GLU A 428 -3.33 -5.77 71.15
C GLU A 428 -2.04 -5.69 70.31
N ILE A 429 -1.05 -4.95 70.77
CA ILE A 429 0.22 -4.76 70.07
C ILE A 429 1.23 -5.82 70.55
N THR A 430 1.60 -6.76 69.66
CA THR A 430 2.58 -7.81 69.98
C THR A 430 4.03 -7.36 69.79
N THR A 431 4.32 -6.54 68.77
CA THR A 431 5.64 -5.92 68.52
C THR A 431 5.49 -4.58 67.81
N LEU A 432 6.09 -3.51 68.35
CA LEU A 432 6.03 -2.16 67.78
C LEU A 432 7.13 -1.93 66.72
N SER A 433 6.88 -2.34 65.48
CA SER A 433 7.78 -2.06 64.35
C SER A 433 7.49 -0.71 63.69
N SER A 434 8.46 -0.15 62.96
CA SER A 434 8.25 1.07 62.15
C SER A 434 7.12 0.89 61.13
N THR A 435 6.98 -0.32 60.56
CA THR A 435 5.90 -0.69 59.64
C THR A 435 4.54 -0.70 60.33
N TYR A 436 4.45 -1.15 61.59
CA TYR A 436 3.21 -1.13 62.36
C TYR A 436 2.75 0.31 62.64
N ILE A 437 3.67 1.20 63.03
CA ILE A 437 3.37 2.61 63.29
C ILE A 437 2.82 3.28 62.02
N LEU A 438 3.43 3.03 60.86
CA LEU A 438 2.94 3.56 59.58
C LEU A 438 1.54 3.04 59.25
N ASN A 439 1.30 1.74 59.39
CA ASN A 439 -0.02 1.15 59.15
C ASN A 439 -1.09 1.70 60.11
N TYR A 440 -0.73 1.95 61.37
CA TYR A 440 -1.63 2.55 62.36
C TYR A 440 -1.98 4.00 61.99
N LEU A 441 -0.99 4.80 61.57
CA LEU A 441 -1.22 6.17 61.10
C LEU A 441 -2.10 6.21 59.85
N ASP A 442 -1.93 5.26 58.92
CA ASP A 442 -2.80 5.16 57.74
C ASP A 442 -4.24 4.78 58.11
N LYS A 443 -4.44 3.85 59.05
CA LYS A 443 -5.78 3.51 59.57
C LYS A 443 -6.43 4.72 60.25
N LEU A 444 -5.68 5.42 61.11
CA LEU A 444 -6.14 6.62 61.81
C LEU A 444 -6.51 7.73 60.80
N LYS A 445 -5.69 7.92 59.76
CA LYS A 445 -5.96 8.91 58.71
C LYS A 445 -7.29 8.63 58.01
N ARG A 446 -7.55 7.38 57.64
CA ARG A 446 -8.83 6.99 57.02
C ARG A 446 -10.02 7.19 57.95
N ALA A 447 -9.87 6.96 59.25
CA ALA A 447 -10.91 7.23 60.24
C ALA A 447 -11.19 8.74 60.37
N MET A 448 -10.13 9.55 60.43
CA MET A 448 -10.23 11.02 60.44
C MET A 448 -10.86 11.57 59.16
N GLU A 449 -10.50 11.06 57.98
CA GLU A 449 -11.10 11.46 56.70
C GLU A 449 -12.63 11.35 56.72
N LYS A 450 -13.14 10.24 57.28
CA LYS A 450 -14.57 10.00 57.40
C LYS A 450 -15.21 10.95 58.42
N ASP A 451 -14.59 11.09 59.60
CA ASP A 451 -15.13 11.92 60.67
C ASP A 451 -15.14 13.41 60.32
N ILE A 452 -14.08 13.92 59.69
CA ILE A 452 -14.00 15.30 59.18
C ILE A 452 -15.10 15.56 58.14
N SER A 453 -15.28 14.65 57.19
CA SER A 453 -16.33 14.76 56.16
C SER A 453 -17.73 14.76 56.78
N ASP A 454 -17.99 13.88 57.76
CA ASP A 454 -19.27 13.80 58.46
C ASP A 454 -19.53 15.06 59.33
N GLN A 455 -18.51 15.60 60.01
CA GLN A 455 -18.63 16.86 60.76
C GLN A 455 -18.84 18.08 59.84
N ALA A 456 -18.14 18.16 58.71
CA ALA A 456 -18.32 19.22 57.71
C ALA A 456 -19.74 19.21 57.14
N LEU A 457 -20.30 18.03 56.88
CA LEU A 457 -21.71 17.89 56.45
C LEU A 457 -22.72 18.35 57.50
N ARG A 458 -22.48 18.06 58.79
CA ARG A 458 -23.34 18.56 59.87
C ARG A 458 -23.26 20.09 59.96
N HIS A 459 -22.07 20.65 59.73
CA HIS A 459 -21.84 22.09 59.74
C HIS A 459 -22.51 22.80 58.55
N LEU A 460 -22.51 22.18 57.37
CA LEU A 460 -23.19 22.70 56.18
C LEU A 460 -24.67 23.04 56.45
N ALA A 461 -25.36 22.23 57.27
CA ALA A 461 -26.76 22.47 57.64
C ALA A 461 -26.97 23.74 58.50
N THR A 462 -25.90 24.38 58.97
CA THR A 462 -25.93 25.62 59.76
C THR A 462 -25.56 26.87 58.96
N LEU A 463 -25.26 26.71 57.66
CA LEU A 463 -24.83 27.80 56.76
C LEU A 463 -25.96 28.24 55.83
N ASP A 464 -25.98 29.52 55.50
CA ASP A 464 -26.93 30.14 54.57
C ASP A 464 -26.25 30.46 53.22
N ALA A 465 -26.95 30.25 52.10
CA ALA A 465 -26.43 30.57 50.77
C ALA A 465 -26.60 32.06 50.44
N GLU A 466 -25.55 32.71 49.92
CA GLU A 466 -25.64 34.05 49.33
C GLU A 466 -26.32 33.98 47.95
N ASN A 467 -27.16 34.98 47.63
CA ASN A 467 -27.86 35.04 46.35
C ASN A 467 -26.87 35.18 45.19
N VAL A 468 -26.57 34.07 44.50
CA VAL A 468 -25.82 34.07 43.24
C VAL A 468 -26.78 34.47 42.12
N GLN A 469 -26.43 35.51 41.35
CA GLN A 469 -27.22 35.92 40.19
C GLN A 469 -27.08 34.88 39.08
N ASN A 470 -28.18 34.22 38.73
CA ASN A 470 -28.25 33.29 37.59
C ASN A 470 -27.96 34.02 36.28
N THR A 471 -26.83 33.70 35.65
CA THR A 471 -26.64 33.89 34.21
C THR A 471 -26.61 32.49 33.62
N GLN A 472 -27.60 32.14 32.82
CA GLN A 472 -27.60 30.85 32.12
C GLN A 472 -26.63 30.93 30.96
N SER A 473 -25.57 30.11 30.97
CA SER A 473 -24.78 29.81 29.78
C SER A 473 -24.74 28.29 29.56
N GLU A 474 -25.11 27.87 28.34
CA GLU A 474 -25.17 26.47 27.94
C GLU A 474 -23.76 25.97 27.62
N GLY A 475 -23.22 25.00 28.39
CA GLY A 475 -22.27 23.92 28.01
C GLY A 475 -21.04 24.18 27.11
N THR A 476 -20.84 25.37 26.56
CA THR A 476 -19.91 25.71 25.47
C THR A 476 -18.60 26.29 25.99
N SER A 477 -18.57 26.75 27.25
CA SER A 477 -17.42 27.44 27.84
C SER A 477 -16.27 26.49 28.23
N ALA A 478 -16.53 25.19 28.45
CA ALA A 478 -15.51 24.21 28.83
C ALA A 478 -14.61 23.79 27.65
N ASP A 479 -15.21 23.51 26.49
CA ASP A 479 -14.46 23.18 25.27
C ASP A 479 -13.65 24.40 24.79
N ALA A 480 -14.23 25.60 24.89
CA ALA A 480 -13.52 26.85 24.62
C ALA A 480 -12.32 27.04 25.57
N LEU A 481 -12.46 26.74 26.86
CA LEU A 481 -11.36 26.84 27.81
C LEU A 481 -10.19 25.90 27.45
N GLU A 482 -10.48 24.68 27.02
CA GLU A 482 -9.45 23.72 26.61
C GLU A 482 -8.71 24.19 25.35
N ASP A 483 -9.44 24.68 24.35
CA ASP A 483 -8.86 25.25 23.12
C ASP A 483 -7.97 26.47 23.43
N TYR A 484 -8.43 27.41 24.27
CA TYR A 484 -7.64 28.60 24.65
C TYR A 484 -6.39 28.23 25.47
N LYS A 485 -6.46 27.23 26.36
CA LYS A 485 -5.26 26.70 27.07
C LYS A 485 -4.24 26.10 26.10
N ARG A 486 -4.71 25.43 25.05
CA ARG A 486 -3.85 24.91 23.97
C ARG A 486 -3.22 26.03 23.15
N VAL A 487 -3.94 27.10 22.84
CA VAL A 487 -3.37 28.28 22.16
C VAL A 487 -2.28 28.91 23.03
N GLU A 488 -2.51 29.10 24.33
CA GLU A 488 -1.51 29.70 25.23
C GLU A 488 -0.22 28.89 25.26
N SER A 489 -0.32 27.57 25.39
CA SER A 489 0.86 26.70 25.45
C SER A 489 1.66 26.73 24.14
N LEU A 490 0.98 26.72 22.99
CA LEU A 490 1.60 26.80 21.67
C LEU A 490 2.27 28.16 21.41
N LEU A 491 1.64 29.27 21.81
CA LEU A 491 2.23 30.61 21.66
C LEU A 491 3.45 30.81 22.56
N ARG A 492 3.41 30.34 23.81
CA ARG A 492 4.58 30.38 24.71
C ARG A 492 5.73 29.52 24.16
N LEU A 493 5.41 28.37 23.58
CA LEU A 493 6.41 27.51 22.95
C LEU A 493 7.01 28.16 21.70
N LYS A 494 6.17 28.81 20.87
CA LYS A 494 6.60 29.58 19.70
C LYS A 494 7.58 30.69 20.12
N GLU A 495 7.20 31.49 21.11
CA GLU A 495 8.05 32.56 21.65
C GLU A 495 9.39 32.00 22.15
N SER A 496 9.37 30.88 22.87
CA SER A 496 10.58 30.23 23.40
C SER A 496 11.57 29.82 22.29
N VAL A 497 11.06 29.27 21.18
CA VAL A 497 11.88 28.85 20.02
C VAL A 497 12.37 30.08 19.23
N GLU A 498 11.49 31.05 18.90
CA GLU A 498 11.84 32.25 18.12
C GLU A 498 12.86 33.14 18.84
N THR A 499 12.74 33.28 20.17
CA THR A 499 13.66 34.09 20.99
C THR A 499 14.89 33.31 21.43
N THR A 500 14.94 32.00 21.16
CA THR A 500 15.97 31.07 21.66
C THR A 500 16.08 31.01 23.19
N ASN A 501 15.05 31.45 23.92
CA ASN A 501 15.01 31.45 25.40
C ASN A 501 15.27 30.05 25.99
N TYR A 502 14.90 28.99 25.28
CA TYR A 502 15.15 27.62 25.68
C TYR A 502 16.64 27.30 25.92
N ARG A 503 17.56 28.05 25.30
CA ARG A 503 19.01 27.89 25.49
C ARG A 503 19.48 28.28 26.90
N HIS A 504 18.65 28.99 27.67
CA HIS A 504 18.96 29.44 29.03
C HIS A 504 18.51 28.47 30.12
N PHE A 505 17.85 27.36 29.78
CA PHE A 505 17.54 26.33 30.77
C PHE A 505 18.81 25.69 31.33
N TYR A 506 18.78 25.38 32.61
CA TYR A 506 19.82 24.62 33.27
C TYR A 506 19.52 23.12 33.11
N ILE A 507 20.48 22.37 32.54
CA ILE A 507 20.42 20.91 32.44
C ILE A 507 21.70 20.31 33.01
N HIS A 508 21.56 19.27 33.84
CA HIS A 508 22.70 18.47 34.28
C HIS A 508 23.10 17.53 33.14
N MET A 509 24.10 17.94 32.36
CA MET A 509 24.56 17.15 31.20
C MET A 509 25.13 15.80 31.61
N ASP A 510 25.78 15.71 32.77
CA ASP A 510 26.39 14.46 33.24
C ASP A 510 25.32 13.36 33.44
N ASP A 511 24.17 13.69 34.02
CA ASP A 511 23.05 12.74 34.22
C ASP A 511 22.40 12.26 32.91
N GLU A 512 22.43 13.08 31.85
CA GLU A 512 21.86 12.72 30.54
C GLU A 512 22.86 11.97 29.66
N LEU A 513 24.16 12.23 29.82
CA LEU A 513 25.26 11.51 29.15
C LEU A 513 25.39 10.08 29.69
N ASP A 514 25.25 9.89 31.01
CA ASP A 514 25.26 8.56 31.63
C ASP A 514 24.17 7.64 31.06
N LYS A 515 23.03 8.19 30.60
CA LYS A 515 21.96 7.40 29.96
C LYS A 515 22.30 6.94 28.54
N LEU A 516 23.18 7.64 27.81
CA LEU A 516 23.57 7.27 26.45
C LEU A 516 24.58 6.11 26.43
N ASP A 517 25.40 5.98 27.46
CA ASP A 517 26.37 4.87 27.61
C ASP A 517 25.72 3.57 28.15
N LEU A 518 24.46 3.63 28.59
CA LEU A 518 23.68 2.51 29.15
C LEU A 518 22.81 1.80 28.08
N ALA A 519 23.25 1.71 26.82
CA ALA A 519 22.56 0.89 25.84
C ALA A 519 22.63 -0.59 26.28
N GLU A 520 21.48 -1.18 26.64
CA GLU A 520 21.41 -2.53 27.19
C GLU A 520 21.09 -3.55 26.08
N PRO A 521 21.85 -4.65 25.98
CA PRO A 521 21.49 -5.75 25.11
C PRO A 521 20.24 -6.44 25.67
N VAL A 522 19.22 -6.62 24.84
CA VAL A 522 18.03 -7.39 25.20
C VAL A 522 18.25 -8.85 24.82
N GLN A 523 18.10 -9.77 25.76
CA GLN A 523 18.01 -11.20 25.44
C GLN A 523 16.57 -11.51 25.02
N TYR A 524 16.42 -11.92 23.76
CA TYR A 524 15.16 -12.47 23.26
C TYR A 524 15.34 -13.98 23.12
N ASP A 525 14.47 -14.76 23.75
CA ASP A 525 14.56 -16.22 23.74
C ASP A 525 14.00 -16.74 22.42
N PHE A 526 14.87 -17.17 21.50
CA PHE A 526 14.47 -17.73 20.21
C PHE A 526 14.20 -19.23 20.33
N GLU A 527 13.28 -19.62 21.22
CA GLU A 527 12.77 -20.99 21.28
C GLU A 527 11.26 -20.98 21.17
N GLU A 528 10.78 -21.06 19.91
CA GLU A 528 9.59 -21.81 19.45
C GLU A 528 9.14 -21.25 18.10
N THR A 529 9.71 -21.81 17.03
CA THR A 529 9.10 -22.09 15.70
C THR A 529 10.23 -22.40 14.70
N ALA A 530 11.12 -23.32 15.06
CA ALA A 530 11.96 -24.03 14.10
C ALA A 530 11.38 -25.44 13.96
N GLY A 531 10.24 -25.51 13.30
CA GLY A 531 9.52 -26.76 13.09
C GLY A 531 8.46 -26.52 12.04
N GLU A 532 8.65 -27.14 10.88
CA GLU A 532 7.77 -27.17 9.72
C GLU A 532 7.78 -25.92 8.84
N GLU A 533 8.73 -25.86 7.89
CA GLU A 533 8.48 -25.54 6.46
C GLU A 533 9.83 -25.58 5.69
N ALA A 534 10.46 -26.75 5.69
CA ALA A 534 11.40 -27.15 4.65
C ALA A 534 10.77 -28.34 3.92
N ALA A 535 10.62 -28.21 2.60
CA ALA A 535 9.77 -29.00 1.70
C ALA A 535 8.28 -28.58 1.79
N GLU A 536 7.58 -28.19 0.72
CA GLU A 536 7.78 -28.40 -0.71
C GLU A 536 7.90 -27.06 -1.45
N ALA A 537 8.89 -26.97 -2.35
CA ALA A 537 8.74 -26.06 -3.48
C ALA A 537 7.42 -26.46 -4.15
N GLY A 538 6.51 -25.50 -4.33
CA GLY A 538 5.33 -25.69 -5.18
C GLY A 538 5.80 -25.78 -6.62
N ASP A 539 6.51 -26.85 -6.93
CA ASP A 539 6.82 -27.25 -8.27
C ASP A 539 5.46 -27.58 -8.88
N TYR A 540 5.15 -26.94 -10.00
CA TYR A 540 4.43 -27.66 -11.03
C TYR A 540 5.35 -28.84 -11.40
N HIS A 541 5.34 -29.91 -10.60
CA HIS A 541 5.33 -31.20 -11.23
C HIS A 541 4.09 -31.10 -12.11
N ALA A 542 4.30 -31.02 -13.44
CA ALA A 542 3.33 -31.61 -14.32
C ALA A 542 3.03 -32.94 -13.64
N GLU A 543 1.83 -33.08 -13.04
CA GLU A 543 1.35 -34.39 -12.66
C GLU A 543 1.69 -35.28 -13.87
N GLU A 544 2.27 -36.46 -13.64
CA GLU A 544 2.41 -37.47 -14.69
C GLU A 544 0.98 -37.87 -15.11
N GLU A 545 0.32 -36.97 -15.83
CA GLU A 545 -1.03 -37.08 -16.33
C GLU A 545 -0.94 -37.12 -17.85
N ALA A 546 -1.44 -38.26 -18.32
CA ALA A 546 -1.49 -38.82 -19.66
C ALA A 546 -1.13 -37.89 -20.83
N VAL A 547 -0.23 -38.39 -21.69
CA VAL A 547 -0.17 -37.99 -23.11
C VAL A 547 -1.59 -37.88 -23.65
N ILE A 548 -1.94 -36.72 -24.20
CA ILE A 548 -3.26 -36.45 -24.78
C ILE A 548 -3.45 -37.41 -25.97
N ASP A 549 -4.13 -38.53 -25.71
CA ASP A 549 -4.36 -39.56 -26.70
C ASP A 549 -5.58 -39.17 -27.56
N THR A 550 -5.31 -38.61 -28.74
CA THR A 550 -6.35 -38.32 -29.74
C THR A 550 -6.71 -39.55 -30.59
N ALA A 551 -5.96 -40.65 -30.48
CA ALA A 551 -6.17 -41.85 -31.30
C ALA A 551 -7.56 -42.50 -31.11
N PRO A 552 -8.17 -42.55 -29.90
CA PRO A 552 -9.53 -43.02 -29.69
C PRO A 552 -10.54 -42.21 -30.49
N PHE A 553 -10.43 -40.88 -30.49
CA PHE A 553 -11.37 -40.01 -31.21
C PHE A 553 -11.16 -40.07 -32.72
N ARG A 554 -9.92 -40.25 -33.19
CA ARG A 554 -9.63 -40.54 -34.61
C ARG A 554 -10.22 -41.88 -35.03
N ARG A 555 -10.09 -42.92 -34.21
CA ARG A 555 -10.71 -44.24 -34.45
C ARG A 555 -12.23 -44.13 -34.52
N VAL A 556 -12.86 -43.40 -33.60
CA VAL A 556 -14.31 -43.12 -33.63
C VAL A 556 -14.68 -42.35 -34.90
N SER A 557 -13.91 -41.34 -35.29
CA SER A 557 -14.14 -40.58 -36.53
C SER A 557 -14.06 -41.46 -37.79
N THR A 558 -13.10 -42.38 -37.85
CA THR A 558 -12.95 -43.36 -38.94
C THR A 558 -14.06 -44.40 -38.94
N LEU A 559 -14.42 -44.95 -37.77
CA LEU A 559 -15.54 -45.89 -37.64
C LEU A 559 -16.82 -45.28 -38.18
N LEU A 560 -17.09 -44.01 -37.86
CA LEU A 560 -18.27 -43.28 -38.33
C LEU A 560 -18.34 -43.10 -39.86
N GLU A 561 -17.25 -43.31 -40.61
CA GLU A 561 -17.29 -43.26 -42.09
C GLU A 561 -18.11 -44.42 -42.69
N ASP A 562 -18.15 -45.56 -42.02
CA ASP A 562 -18.91 -46.74 -42.43
C ASP A 562 -20.39 -46.69 -41.99
N TYR A 563 -20.80 -45.67 -41.22
CA TYR A 563 -22.17 -45.51 -40.69
C TYR A 563 -22.78 -44.18 -41.16
N PRO A 564 -23.33 -44.11 -42.39
CA PRO A 564 -23.86 -42.88 -42.99
C PRO A 564 -24.96 -42.20 -42.15
N ARG A 565 -25.66 -42.97 -41.31
CA ARG A 565 -26.71 -42.46 -40.42
C ARG A 565 -26.17 -41.50 -39.34
N HIS A 566 -24.87 -41.58 -39.03
CA HIS A 566 -24.19 -40.77 -38.02
C HIS A 566 -23.21 -39.77 -38.65
N GLU A 567 -23.38 -39.41 -39.94
CA GLU A 567 -22.50 -38.49 -40.69
C GLU A 567 -22.27 -37.15 -39.97
N ARG A 568 -23.27 -36.64 -39.25
CA ARG A 568 -23.16 -35.39 -38.48
C ARG A 568 -22.11 -35.50 -37.37
N PHE A 569 -22.06 -36.61 -36.63
CA PHE A 569 -21.02 -36.85 -35.63
C PHE A 569 -19.65 -36.99 -36.30
N SER A 570 -19.56 -37.66 -37.45
CA SER A 570 -18.30 -37.78 -38.22
C SER A 570 -17.71 -36.40 -38.57
N ARG A 571 -18.56 -35.47 -39.04
CA ARG A 571 -18.14 -34.10 -39.39
C ARG A 571 -17.65 -33.31 -38.18
N VAL A 572 -18.37 -33.34 -37.06
CA VAL A 572 -17.97 -32.64 -35.82
C VAL A 572 -16.65 -33.17 -35.27
N PHE A 573 -16.46 -34.50 -35.28
CA PHE A 573 -15.17 -35.09 -34.89
C PHE A 573 -14.04 -34.63 -35.82
N LYS A 574 -14.26 -34.61 -37.14
CA LYS A 574 -13.25 -34.15 -38.12
C LYS A 574 -12.87 -32.69 -37.93
N ASP A 575 -13.84 -31.80 -37.74
CA ASP A 575 -13.59 -30.36 -37.57
C ASP A 575 -12.84 -30.06 -36.26
N LYS A 576 -13.22 -30.71 -35.16
CA LYS A 576 -12.52 -30.56 -33.87
C LYS A 576 -11.11 -31.16 -33.89
N LEU A 577 -10.93 -32.32 -34.53
CA LEU A 577 -9.61 -32.91 -34.74
C LEU A 577 -8.74 -32.05 -35.66
N ALA A 578 -9.30 -31.46 -36.72
CA ALA A 578 -8.58 -30.54 -37.60
C ALA A 578 -8.12 -29.27 -36.88
N ARG A 579 -8.94 -28.69 -35.98
CA ARG A 579 -8.52 -27.54 -35.16
C ARG A 579 -7.38 -27.87 -34.19
N ILE A 580 -7.38 -29.08 -33.64
CA ILE A 580 -6.25 -29.59 -32.83
C ILE A 580 -5.00 -29.78 -33.69
N ASP A 581 -5.18 -30.23 -34.94
CA ASP A 581 -4.09 -30.45 -35.90
C ASP A 581 -3.52 -29.14 -36.47
N GLU A 582 -4.35 -28.09 -36.61
CA GLU A 582 -3.98 -26.76 -37.13
C GLU A 582 -3.45 -25.81 -36.03
N GLY A 583 -3.82 -26.04 -34.76
CA GLY A 583 -3.01 -25.68 -33.60
C GLY A 583 -2.67 -24.20 -33.35
N LEU A 584 -3.45 -23.23 -33.83
CA LEU A 584 -3.17 -21.81 -33.57
C LEU A 584 -3.57 -21.40 -32.14
N VAL A 585 -2.58 -21.09 -31.31
CA VAL A 585 -2.77 -20.63 -29.91
C VAL A 585 -2.35 -19.17 -29.78
N ASN A 586 -3.20 -18.34 -29.17
CA ASN A 586 -2.92 -16.93 -28.92
C ASN A 586 -2.13 -16.75 -27.61
N ILE A 587 -0.85 -16.38 -27.73
CA ILE A 587 0.04 -16.09 -26.62
C ILE A 587 0.19 -14.58 -26.48
N SER A 588 -0.24 -14.03 -25.35
CA SER A 588 -0.03 -12.60 -25.05
C SER A 588 1.11 -12.40 -24.06
N VAL A 589 1.98 -11.45 -24.36
CA VAL A 589 3.16 -11.13 -23.55
C VAL A 589 2.93 -9.80 -22.83
N PHE A 590 2.85 -9.85 -21.50
CA PHE A 590 2.65 -8.71 -20.62
C PHE A 590 3.88 -8.48 -19.72
N GLY A 591 4.02 -7.29 -19.14
CA GLY A 591 5.18 -6.93 -18.32
C GLY A 591 5.43 -5.41 -18.26
N GLY A 592 6.15 -4.94 -17.25
CA GLY A 592 6.59 -3.54 -17.14
C GLY A 592 7.31 -3.05 -18.41
N PHE A 593 7.36 -1.74 -18.64
CA PHE A 593 7.94 -1.16 -19.87
C PHE A 593 9.40 -1.62 -20.08
N SER A 594 10.21 -1.55 -19.02
CA SER A 594 11.62 -1.98 -19.01
C SER A 594 11.83 -3.47 -18.68
N ALA A 595 10.79 -4.29 -18.68
CA ALA A 595 10.91 -5.73 -18.35
C ALA A 595 11.60 -6.57 -19.44
N GLY A 596 11.82 -5.98 -20.63
CA GLY A 596 12.46 -6.65 -21.75
C GLY A 596 11.53 -7.60 -22.51
N LYS A 597 10.23 -7.28 -22.62
CA LYS A 597 9.21 -8.06 -23.36
C LYS A 597 9.61 -8.31 -24.82
N THR A 598 9.85 -7.25 -25.58
CA THR A 598 10.23 -7.35 -26.99
C THR A 598 11.59 -8.05 -27.16
N THR A 599 12.52 -7.85 -26.22
CA THR A 599 13.80 -8.60 -26.19
C THR A 599 13.55 -10.09 -25.99
N PHE A 600 12.63 -10.45 -25.08
CA PHE A 600 12.20 -11.83 -24.86
C PHE A 600 11.51 -12.41 -26.10
N ILE A 601 10.61 -11.68 -26.75
CA ILE A 601 9.94 -12.11 -27.99
C ILE A 601 10.96 -12.34 -29.11
N ASN A 602 11.91 -11.43 -29.30
CA ASN A 602 13.01 -11.60 -30.25
C ASN A 602 13.84 -12.86 -29.97
N ALA A 603 14.20 -13.10 -28.70
CA ALA A 603 14.92 -14.30 -28.29
C ALA A 603 14.09 -15.56 -28.53
N LEU A 604 12.77 -15.51 -28.28
CA LEU A 604 11.84 -16.61 -28.50
C LEU A 604 11.73 -16.95 -30.00
N MET A 605 11.69 -15.93 -30.87
CA MET A 605 11.72 -16.08 -32.33
C MET A 605 13.10 -16.44 -32.90
N GLY A 606 14.16 -16.38 -32.08
CA GLY A 606 15.54 -16.68 -32.49
C GLY A 606 16.21 -15.61 -33.37
N SER A 607 15.62 -14.41 -33.50
CA SER A 607 16.23 -13.29 -34.23
C SER A 607 15.79 -11.93 -33.69
N ALA A 608 16.73 -10.98 -33.60
CA ALA A 608 16.49 -9.62 -33.13
C ALA A 608 15.90 -8.74 -34.25
N ARG A 609 14.60 -8.91 -34.54
CA ARG A 609 13.91 -8.16 -35.59
C ARG A 609 13.09 -6.98 -35.07
N LEU A 610 12.46 -7.12 -33.92
CA LEU A 610 11.63 -6.08 -33.32
C LEU A 610 12.51 -5.12 -32.52
N LYS A 611 12.20 -3.82 -32.52
CA LYS A 611 12.82 -2.84 -31.62
C LYS A 611 11.76 -2.21 -30.73
N THR A 612 12.14 -1.92 -29.50
CA THR A 612 11.32 -1.17 -28.55
C THR A 612 11.51 0.32 -28.76
N SER A 613 10.42 1.07 -28.93
CA SER A 613 10.44 2.49 -28.60
C SER A 613 10.64 2.63 -27.09
N PRO A 614 11.47 3.57 -26.60
CA PRO A 614 11.67 3.84 -25.18
C PRO A 614 10.54 4.68 -24.56
N ASN A 615 9.57 5.14 -25.36
CA ASN A 615 8.51 6.04 -24.93
C ASN A 615 7.15 5.32 -24.79
N PRO A 616 6.50 5.32 -23.60
CA PRO A 616 5.21 4.67 -23.39
C PRO A 616 4.07 5.22 -24.26
N THR A 617 4.13 6.51 -24.63
CA THR A 617 3.08 7.21 -25.39
C THR A 617 3.07 6.90 -26.88
N THR A 618 4.07 6.16 -27.36
CA THR A 618 4.26 5.80 -28.78
C THR A 618 4.22 4.29 -29.03
N ALA A 619 3.92 3.48 -28.01
CA ALA A 619 3.86 2.02 -28.15
C ALA A 619 2.60 1.57 -28.92
N ALA A 620 2.80 0.87 -30.04
CA ALA A 620 1.73 0.22 -30.80
C ALA A 620 1.58 -1.25 -30.38
N ILE A 621 0.35 -1.77 -30.38
CA ILE A 621 0.09 -3.20 -30.15
C ILE A 621 0.63 -3.97 -31.35
N THR A 622 1.47 -4.97 -31.11
CA THR A 622 2.09 -5.76 -32.17
C THR A 622 1.63 -7.20 -32.10
N GLU A 623 0.97 -7.69 -33.15
CA GLU A 623 0.56 -9.08 -33.28
C GLU A 623 1.42 -9.74 -34.35
N ILE A 624 2.02 -10.88 -34.03
CA ILE A 624 2.98 -11.59 -34.87
C ILE A 624 2.40 -12.97 -35.17
N ASN A 625 2.22 -13.27 -36.45
CA ASN A 625 1.67 -14.54 -36.92
C ASN A 625 2.27 -14.94 -38.28
N ASN A 626 1.79 -16.04 -38.86
CA ASN A 626 2.16 -16.52 -40.18
C ASN A 626 1.11 -16.19 -41.26
N ALA A 627 0.53 -14.98 -41.24
CA ALA A 627 -0.39 -14.52 -42.30
C ALA A 627 0.31 -14.34 -43.66
N GLU A 628 -0.43 -14.15 -44.75
CA GLU A 628 0.17 -13.91 -46.07
C GLU A 628 0.82 -12.53 -46.20
N GLU A 629 0.23 -11.51 -45.57
CA GLU A 629 0.67 -10.11 -45.65
C GLU A 629 0.66 -9.45 -44.27
N SER A 630 1.51 -8.42 -44.10
CA SER A 630 1.50 -7.54 -42.94
C SER A 630 0.56 -6.35 -43.16
N TYR A 631 -0.08 -5.89 -42.08
CA TYR A 631 -1.03 -4.76 -42.12
C TYR A 631 -0.77 -3.77 -40.98
N ALA A 632 -0.81 -2.48 -41.31
CA ALA A 632 -0.90 -1.41 -40.32
C ALA A 632 -2.36 -1.00 -40.15
N VAL A 633 -2.87 -1.09 -38.93
CA VAL A 633 -4.16 -0.50 -38.54
C VAL A 633 -3.86 0.87 -37.96
N TYR A 634 -4.32 1.94 -38.61
CA TYR A 634 -4.07 3.31 -38.17
C TYR A 634 -5.13 3.79 -37.19
N LYS A 635 -4.73 4.67 -36.27
CA LYS A 635 -5.63 5.33 -35.33
C LYS A 635 -6.67 6.16 -36.07
N ARG A 636 -7.85 6.30 -35.47
CA ARG A 636 -8.88 7.23 -35.93
C ARG A 636 -8.49 8.65 -35.53
N GLU A 637 -9.11 9.62 -36.19
CA GLU A 637 -8.88 11.04 -35.86
C GLU A 637 -9.29 11.37 -34.42
N ALA A 638 -10.38 10.77 -33.94
CA ALA A 638 -10.85 10.89 -32.55
C ALA A 638 -9.77 10.48 -31.53
N ASP A 639 -9.05 9.37 -31.78
CA ASP A 639 -8.04 8.87 -30.84
C ASP A 639 -6.88 9.89 -30.66
N LEU A 640 -6.59 10.68 -31.70
CA LEU A 640 -5.58 11.76 -31.66
C LEU A 640 -6.13 13.01 -30.97
N THR A 641 -7.36 13.42 -31.26
CA THR A 641 -7.97 14.62 -30.65
C THR A 641 -8.19 14.44 -29.15
N ASP A 642 -8.59 13.25 -28.70
CA ASP A 642 -8.73 12.95 -27.27
C ASP A 642 -7.39 13.15 -26.54
N THR A 643 -6.29 12.78 -27.20
CA THR A 643 -4.92 12.99 -26.70
C THR A 643 -4.56 14.46 -26.61
N LEU A 644 -4.86 15.21 -27.67
CA LEU A 644 -4.57 16.63 -27.72
C LEU A 644 -5.44 17.42 -26.74
N GLN A 645 -6.68 17.00 -26.48
CA GLN A 645 -7.55 17.64 -25.50
C GLN A 645 -6.96 17.55 -24.10
N VAL A 646 -6.46 16.38 -23.69
CA VAL A 646 -5.79 16.17 -22.40
C VAL A 646 -4.53 17.03 -22.30
N ILE A 647 -3.69 17.04 -23.34
CA ILE A 647 -2.41 17.77 -23.33
C ILE A 647 -2.60 19.28 -23.35
N THR A 648 -3.55 19.76 -24.15
CA THR A 648 -3.73 21.19 -24.40
C THR A 648 -4.74 21.83 -23.45
N ASN A 649 -5.53 21.02 -22.74
CA ASN A 649 -6.68 21.44 -21.94
C ASN A 649 -7.65 22.31 -22.78
N ARG A 650 -7.94 21.87 -24.01
CA ARG A 650 -8.79 22.56 -24.98
C ARG A 650 -9.65 21.58 -25.76
N GLU A 651 -10.87 22.01 -26.08
CA GLU A 651 -11.75 21.29 -26.99
C GLU A 651 -11.44 21.64 -28.45
N GLY A 652 -11.58 20.64 -29.32
CA GLY A 652 -11.36 20.72 -30.76
C GLY A 652 -11.92 19.48 -31.43
N GLU A 653 -12.55 19.65 -32.59
CA GLU A 653 -13.21 18.55 -33.32
C GLU A 653 -12.24 17.80 -34.24
N SER A 654 -11.10 18.41 -34.56
CA SER A 654 -10.06 17.84 -35.43
C SER A 654 -8.66 18.16 -34.92
N VAL A 655 -7.67 17.37 -35.32
CA VAL A 655 -6.25 17.64 -34.99
C VAL A 655 -5.81 19.03 -35.49
N GLN A 656 -6.43 19.52 -36.58
CA GLN A 656 -6.15 20.82 -37.17
C GLN A 656 -6.45 21.98 -36.21
N ASP A 657 -7.44 21.84 -35.34
CA ASP A 657 -7.83 22.86 -34.36
C ASP A 657 -6.75 23.09 -33.29
N TYR A 658 -5.94 22.06 -33.06
CA TYR A 658 -4.84 22.08 -32.09
C TYR A 658 -3.52 22.59 -32.69
N MET A 659 -3.35 22.55 -34.03
CA MET A 659 -2.10 22.96 -34.71
C MET A 659 -1.60 24.37 -34.33
N PRO A 660 -2.46 25.42 -34.20
CA PRO A 660 -2.03 26.75 -33.76
C PRO A 660 -1.44 26.75 -32.34
N TRP A 661 -1.93 25.87 -31.47
CA TRP A 661 -1.43 25.69 -30.12
C TRP A 661 -0.10 24.92 -30.14
N LEU A 662 -0.04 23.78 -30.84
CA LEU A 662 1.18 22.97 -30.96
C LEU A 662 2.34 23.80 -31.51
N LYS A 663 2.08 24.66 -32.51
CA LYS A 663 3.10 25.56 -33.06
C LYS A 663 3.70 26.52 -32.02
N ARG A 664 2.90 26.99 -31.05
CA ARG A 664 3.30 28.00 -30.06
C ARG A 664 3.79 27.41 -28.74
N HIS A 665 3.24 26.27 -28.32
CA HIS A 665 3.36 25.76 -26.95
C HIS A 665 3.81 24.29 -26.89
N ARG A 666 4.15 23.63 -28.01
CA ARG A 666 4.64 22.23 -27.95
C ARG A 666 5.83 22.04 -26.99
N ASN A 667 6.75 23.02 -26.93
CA ASN A 667 7.93 22.93 -26.06
C ASN A 667 7.63 23.16 -24.57
N SER A 668 6.40 23.50 -24.20
CA SER A 668 5.97 23.65 -22.80
C SER A 668 5.17 22.45 -22.28
N VAL A 669 5.04 21.39 -23.09
CA VAL A 669 4.39 20.14 -22.72
C VAL A 669 5.33 19.28 -21.87
N THR A 670 4.79 18.53 -20.93
CA THR A 670 5.53 17.54 -20.12
C THR A 670 6.30 16.58 -21.01
N GLU A 671 7.53 16.21 -20.61
CA GLU A 671 8.45 15.41 -21.44
C GLU A 671 7.81 14.09 -21.92
N ALA A 672 6.94 13.47 -21.11
CA ALA A 672 6.20 12.25 -21.46
C ALA A 672 5.31 12.36 -22.72
N TYR A 673 4.77 13.54 -23.03
CA TYR A 673 3.90 13.78 -24.19
C TYR A 673 4.63 14.45 -25.35
N MET A 674 5.90 14.84 -25.18
CA MET A 674 6.70 15.47 -26.23
C MET A 674 6.83 14.61 -27.49
N PRO A 675 7.06 13.28 -27.42
CA PRO A 675 7.10 12.42 -28.60
C PRO A 675 5.78 12.51 -29.38
N PHE A 676 4.65 12.32 -28.69
CA PHE A 676 3.31 12.39 -29.27
C PHE A 676 3.05 13.74 -29.96
N VAL A 677 3.24 14.85 -29.25
CA VAL A 677 2.98 16.20 -29.77
C VAL A 677 3.87 16.51 -30.97
N ASN A 678 5.15 16.16 -30.91
CA ASN A 678 6.07 16.37 -32.01
C ASN A 678 5.71 15.49 -33.22
N GLY A 679 5.36 14.23 -33.02
CA GLY A 679 4.95 13.36 -34.14
C GLY A 679 3.68 13.86 -34.81
N VAL A 680 2.66 14.26 -34.04
CA VAL A 680 1.44 14.88 -34.60
C VAL A 680 1.80 16.16 -35.38
N TYR A 681 2.59 17.06 -34.80
CA TYR A 681 2.93 18.33 -35.44
C TYR A 681 3.69 18.17 -36.76
N HIS A 682 4.60 17.19 -36.87
CA HIS A 682 5.43 17.01 -38.06
C HIS A 682 4.82 16.08 -39.11
N ASN A 683 4.07 15.05 -38.69
CA ASN A 683 3.68 13.94 -39.57
C ASN A 683 2.16 13.81 -39.79
N TYR A 684 1.30 14.60 -39.12
CA TYR A 684 -0.15 14.48 -39.28
C TYR A 684 -0.60 14.62 -40.74
N ASP A 685 -0.06 15.60 -41.49
CA ASP A 685 -0.42 15.79 -42.90
C ASP A 685 -0.10 14.57 -43.79
N ALA A 686 0.93 13.80 -43.44
CA ALA A 686 1.34 12.60 -44.18
C ALA A 686 0.43 11.38 -43.87
N TYR A 687 -0.13 11.31 -42.66
CA TYR A 687 -0.95 10.19 -42.20
C TYR A 687 -2.45 10.46 -42.22
N ARG A 688 -2.88 11.70 -42.43
CA ARG A 688 -4.30 12.10 -42.42
C ARG A 688 -5.17 11.25 -43.31
N SER A 689 -4.70 10.86 -44.50
CA SER A 689 -5.45 10.00 -45.43
C SER A 689 -5.51 8.53 -45.03
N HIS A 690 -4.72 8.11 -44.04
CA HIS A 690 -4.64 6.73 -43.55
C HIS A 690 -5.40 6.53 -42.24
N LEU A 691 -5.80 7.61 -41.53
CA LEU A 691 -6.46 7.49 -40.23
C LEU A 691 -7.75 6.68 -40.32
N GLY A 692 -7.90 5.69 -39.43
CA GLY A 692 -9.04 4.77 -39.37
C GLY A 692 -9.00 3.62 -40.39
N GLU A 693 -8.00 3.55 -41.26
CA GLU A 693 -7.88 2.52 -42.30
C GLU A 693 -6.94 1.37 -41.89
N LYS A 694 -7.17 0.19 -42.49
CA LYS A 694 -6.26 -0.96 -42.43
C LYS A 694 -5.50 -1.07 -43.75
N ILE A 695 -4.20 -0.85 -43.74
CA ILE A 695 -3.37 -0.71 -44.95
C ILE A 695 -2.34 -1.85 -45.03
N PRO A 696 -2.24 -2.57 -46.17
CA PRO A 696 -1.19 -3.56 -46.39
C PRO A 696 0.18 -2.87 -46.49
N ILE A 697 1.18 -3.46 -45.84
CA ILE A 697 2.54 -2.91 -45.74
C ILE A 697 3.55 -4.06 -45.65
N SER A 698 4.79 -3.86 -46.11
CA SER A 698 5.82 -4.88 -45.95
C SER A 698 6.18 -5.07 -44.46
N SER A 699 6.57 -6.28 -44.05
CA SER A 699 6.93 -6.55 -42.65
C SER A 699 8.10 -5.67 -42.19
N ASP A 700 9.11 -5.45 -43.03
CA ASP A 700 10.28 -4.64 -42.68
C ASP A 700 9.91 -3.15 -42.54
N ASP A 701 9.06 -2.62 -43.43
CA ASP A 701 8.58 -1.23 -43.34
C ASP A 701 7.68 -1.02 -42.10
N LEU A 702 6.85 -2.02 -41.77
CA LEU A 702 6.01 -1.96 -40.58
C LEU A 702 6.85 -1.98 -39.31
N ILE A 703 7.84 -2.88 -39.23
CA ILE A 703 8.81 -2.93 -38.13
C ILE A 703 9.53 -1.58 -37.99
N PHE A 704 9.98 -0.99 -39.09
CA PHE A 704 10.62 0.33 -39.07
C PHE A 704 9.69 1.42 -38.50
N LYS A 705 8.42 1.44 -38.94
CA LYS A 705 7.44 2.43 -38.47
C LYS A 705 7.09 2.30 -36.99
N ILE A 706 6.87 1.07 -36.48
CA ILE A 706 6.59 0.87 -35.05
C ILE A 706 7.80 1.11 -34.16
N SER A 707 9.01 1.07 -34.73
CA SER A 707 10.26 1.38 -34.02
C SER A 707 10.58 2.89 -33.99
N SER A 708 9.84 3.69 -34.76
CA SER A 708 10.05 5.14 -34.91
C SER A 708 9.07 5.90 -34.01
N ASP A 709 9.60 6.71 -33.10
CA ASP A 709 8.80 7.54 -32.17
C ASP A 709 7.87 8.52 -32.90
N HIS A 710 8.13 8.84 -34.17
CA HIS A 710 7.31 9.78 -34.94
C HIS A 710 6.21 9.11 -35.78
N ASP A 711 6.38 7.84 -36.15
CA ASP A 711 5.44 7.09 -37.00
C ASP A 711 4.50 6.21 -36.17
N ALA A 712 5.04 5.58 -35.12
CA ALA A 712 4.29 4.67 -34.25
C ALA A 712 3.07 5.34 -33.58
N ILE A 713 3.11 6.67 -33.40
CA ILE A 713 1.99 7.47 -32.86
C ILE A 713 0.70 7.27 -33.64
N PHE A 714 0.77 7.09 -34.96
CA PHE A 714 -0.39 6.96 -35.84
C PHE A 714 -0.85 5.51 -36.01
N ILE A 715 -0.04 4.55 -35.60
CA ILE A 715 -0.37 3.12 -35.71
C ILE A 715 -1.10 2.70 -34.43
N HIS A 716 -2.30 2.16 -34.59
CA HIS A 716 -3.08 1.57 -33.52
C HIS A 716 -2.62 0.13 -33.26
N LYS A 717 -2.54 -0.68 -34.33
CA LYS A 717 -2.14 -2.09 -34.27
C LYS A 717 -1.27 -2.45 -35.47
N ALA A 718 -0.18 -3.15 -35.23
CA ALA A 718 0.69 -3.72 -36.25
C ALA A 718 0.47 -5.24 -36.33
N LEU A 719 -0.04 -5.70 -37.47
CA LEU A 719 -0.21 -7.12 -37.77
C LEU A 719 1.00 -7.56 -38.62
N LEU A 720 1.98 -8.20 -37.98
CA LEU A 720 3.23 -8.65 -38.60
C LEU A 720 3.14 -10.11 -39.03
N SER A 721 3.29 -10.34 -40.33
CA SER A 721 3.59 -11.65 -40.88
C SER A 721 5.09 -11.91 -40.81
N ILE A 722 5.49 -12.85 -39.94
CA ILE A 722 6.85 -13.37 -39.82
C ILE A 722 6.77 -14.89 -39.87
N ARG A 723 7.52 -15.50 -40.79
CA ARG A 723 7.56 -16.97 -40.95
C ARG A 723 8.70 -17.58 -40.13
N ASN A 724 8.35 -18.39 -39.13
CA ASN A 724 9.25 -19.25 -38.37
C ASN A 724 8.47 -20.40 -37.68
N ASP A 725 9.19 -21.39 -37.16
CA ASP A 725 8.63 -22.58 -36.48
C ASP A 725 7.64 -22.25 -35.34
N LEU A 726 7.79 -21.09 -34.70
CA LEU A 726 6.92 -20.65 -33.60
C LEU A 726 5.61 -20.05 -34.15
N THR A 727 5.70 -19.13 -35.11
CA THR A 727 4.55 -18.45 -35.75
C THR A 727 3.70 -19.36 -36.62
N GLU A 728 4.20 -20.54 -36.98
CA GLU A 728 3.39 -21.60 -37.60
C GLU A 728 2.35 -22.18 -36.64
N ARG A 729 2.59 -22.08 -35.33
CA ARG A 729 1.77 -22.68 -34.26
C ARG A 729 1.15 -21.63 -33.33
N PHE A 730 1.75 -20.45 -33.23
CA PHE A 730 1.39 -19.45 -32.24
C PHE A 730 1.17 -18.07 -32.88
N THR A 731 0.12 -17.39 -32.45
CA THR A 731 -0.01 -15.95 -32.63
C THR A 731 0.51 -15.27 -31.38
N ILE A 732 1.53 -14.42 -31.51
CA ILE A 732 2.14 -13.72 -30.38
C ILE A 732 1.68 -12.28 -30.38
N VAL A 733 1.13 -11.82 -29.26
CA VAL A 733 0.75 -10.43 -29.05
C VAL A 733 1.72 -9.78 -28.08
N ASP A 734 2.50 -8.80 -28.55
CA ASP A 734 3.30 -7.91 -27.70
C ASP A 734 2.40 -6.76 -27.21
N SER A 735 2.12 -6.73 -25.91
CA SER A 735 1.29 -5.69 -25.31
C SER A 735 2.13 -4.45 -24.93
N PRO A 736 1.52 -3.25 -24.90
CA PRO A 736 2.08 -2.10 -24.20
C PRO A 736 2.41 -2.44 -22.73
N GLY A 737 3.36 -1.70 -22.12
CA GLY A 737 3.86 -2.01 -20.78
C GLY A 737 2.90 -1.76 -19.61
N ILE A 738 3.04 -2.50 -18.51
CA ILE A 738 2.12 -2.44 -17.34
C ILE A 738 2.16 -1.10 -16.60
N ASN A 739 3.30 -0.39 -16.61
CA ASN A 739 3.39 0.94 -15.99
C ASN A 739 2.72 2.05 -16.83
N SER A 740 2.20 1.72 -18.01
CA SER A 740 1.32 2.60 -18.78
C SER A 740 -0.15 2.28 -18.55
N ILE A 741 -0.57 2.20 -17.27
CA ILE A 741 -1.96 2.52 -16.89
C ILE A 741 -2.25 4.02 -17.12
N ASN A 742 -1.45 4.72 -17.94
CA ASN A 742 -1.79 6.02 -18.51
C ASN A 742 -2.63 5.86 -19.80
N GLN A 743 -3.92 6.14 -19.62
CA GLN A 743 -4.78 7.02 -20.39
C GLN A 743 -5.54 6.55 -21.64
N ARG A 744 -5.17 5.50 -22.38
CA ARG A 744 -5.95 5.09 -23.60
C ARG A 744 -5.98 3.60 -23.98
N HIS A 745 -5.44 2.69 -23.17
CA HIS A 745 -5.27 1.28 -23.55
C HIS A 745 -6.14 0.28 -22.76
N THR A 746 -7.14 0.71 -21.99
CA THR A 746 -7.91 -0.19 -21.11
C THR A 746 -8.78 -1.17 -21.91
N LYS A 747 -9.50 -0.71 -22.95
CA LYS A 747 -10.33 -1.58 -23.82
C LYS A 747 -9.47 -2.54 -24.62
N GLU A 748 -8.34 -2.08 -25.12
CA GLU A 748 -7.42 -2.87 -25.92
C GLU A 748 -6.70 -3.92 -25.09
N THR A 749 -6.21 -3.54 -23.91
CA THR A 749 -5.59 -4.46 -22.95
C THR A 749 -6.58 -5.51 -22.50
N HIS A 750 -7.83 -5.11 -22.21
CA HIS A 750 -8.92 -6.03 -21.93
C HIS A 750 -9.12 -7.03 -23.08
N ASN A 751 -9.25 -6.54 -24.31
CA ASN A 751 -9.45 -7.40 -25.49
C ASN A 751 -8.26 -8.34 -25.74
N ILE A 752 -7.03 -7.90 -25.51
CA ILE A 752 -5.87 -8.78 -25.59
C ILE A 752 -5.97 -9.87 -24.52
N ILE A 753 -6.23 -9.50 -23.25
CA ILE A 753 -6.36 -10.47 -22.15
C ILE A 753 -7.49 -11.45 -22.47
N ALA A 754 -8.70 -10.97 -22.77
CA ALA A 754 -9.89 -11.76 -23.06
C ALA A 754 -9.70 -12.75 -24.22
N ASN A 755 -8.95 -12.39 -25.26
CA ASN A 755 -8.66 -13.27 -26.40
C ASN A 755 -7.38 -14.11 -26.26
N SER A 756 -6.68 -14.00 -25.12
CA SER A 756 -5.47 -14.80 -24.86
C SER A 756 -5.84 -16.22 -24.42
N ASP A 757 -5.18 -17.21 -25.01
CA ASP A 757 -5.24 -18.61 -24.55
C ASP A 757 -4.17 -18.91 -23.51
N LEU A 758 -3.07 -18.15 -23.57
CA LEU A 758 -1.97 -18.21 -22.62
C LEU A 758 -1.40 -16.80 -22.40
N ILE A 759 -1.07 -16.47 -21.15
CA ILE A 759 -0.36 -15.23 -20.83
C ILE A 759 1.06 -15.56 -20.38
N ILE A 760 2.04 -14.88 -21.01
CA ILE A 760 3.41 -14.81 -20.55
C ILE A 760 3.61 -13.47 -19.86
N TYR A 761 3.93 -13.51 -18.58
CA TYR A 761 4.19 -12.33 -17.77
C TYR A 761 5.70 -12.16 -17.56
N VAL A 762 6.28 -11.13 -18.17
CA VAL A 762 7.71 -10.82 -18.10
C VAL A 762 7.98 -9.78 -17.03
N SER A 763 8.79 -10.16 -16.06
CA SER A 763 9.30 -9.30 -14.99
C SER A 763 10.81 -9.17 -15.09
N TYR A 764 11.34 -8.00 -14.72
CA TYR A 764 12.78 -7.74 -14.75
C TYR A 764 13.44 -8.27 -13.46
N TYR A 765 14.61 -8.90 -13.55
CA TYR A 765 15.32 -9.50 -12.40
C TYR A 765 15.47 -8.56 -11.20
N ASN A 766 15.73 -7.26 -11.44
CA ASN A 766 15.90 -6.27 -10.38
C ASN A 766 14.60 -5.68 -9.81
N HIS A 767 13.46 -6.01 -10.40
CA HIS A 767 12.15 -5.42 -10.11
C HIS A 767 11.06 -6.47 -10.16
N VAL A 768 11.22 -7.53 -9.38
CA VAL A 768 10.25 -8.62 -9.37
C VAL A 768 9.10 -8.29 -8.44
N PHE A 769 7.87 -8.35 -8.98
CA PHE A 769 6.60 -8.22 -8.26
C PHE A 769 6.40 -6.84 -7.58
N SER A 770 6.22 -5.81 -8.39
CA SER A 770 5.86 -4.46 -7.95
C SER A 770 4.37 -4.33 -7.56
N ARG A 771 3.95 -3.18 -7.02
CA ARG A 771 2.52 -2.90 -6.75
C ARG A 771 1.69 -2.81 -8.03
N SER A 772 2.23 -2.22 -9.09
CA SER A 772 1.53 -2.18 -10.39
C SER A 772 1.40 -3.59 -10.98
N ASP A 773 2.39 -4.45 -10.76
CA ASP A 773 2.32 -5.86 -11.13
C ASP A 773 1.20 -6.58 -10.36
N GLU A 774 1.08 -6.35 -9.05
CA GLU A 774 0.02 -6.95 -8.23
C GLU A 774 -1.38 -6.53 -8.71
N SER A 775 -1.62 -5.23 -8.95
CA SER A 775 -2.90 -4.73 -9.44
C SER A 775 -3.24 -5.29 -10.82
N PHE A 776 -2.25 -5.38 -11.71
CA PHE A 776 -2.45 -5.90 -13.06
C PHE A 776 -2.74 -7.40 -13.08
N LEU A 777 -2.07 -8.19 -12.24
CA LEU A 777 -2.36 -9.62 -12.09
C LEU A 777 -3.76 -9.87 -11.54
N LYS A 778 -4.23 -9.03 -10.60
CA LYS A 778 -5.62 -9.06 -10.13
C LYS A 778 -6.62 -8.73 -11.25
N TYR A 779 -6.27 -7.79 -12.13
CA TYR A 779 -7.09 -7.48 -13.31
C TYR A 779 -7.16 -8.65 -14.30
N ILE A 780 -6.04 -9.34 -14.57
CA ILE A 780 -6.07 -10.57 -15.38
C ILE A 780 -6.98 -11.63 -14.74
N GLN A 781 -6.88 -11.84 -13.43
CA GLN A 781 -7.74 -12.78 -12.71
C GLN A 781 -9.22 -12.38 -12.75
N SER A 782 -9.54 -11.07 -12.82
CA SER A 782 -10.93 -10.60 -12.92
C SER A 782 -11.56 -10.96 -14.27
N ILE A 783 -10.77 -10.99 -15.33
CA ILE A 783 -11.22 -11.34 -16.69
C ILE A 783 -11.21 -12.86 -16.89
N LYS A 784 -10.07 -13.51 -16.63
CA LYS A 784 -9.84 -14.93 -16.99
C LYS A 784 -10.13 -15.94 -15.88
N GLY A 785 -10.37 -15.47 -14.66
CA GLY A 785 -10.53 -16.33 -13.48
C GLY A 785 -9.19 -16.79 -12.89
N ARG A 786 -9.25 -17.39 -11.69
CA ARG A 786 -8.05 -17.73 -10.88
C ARG A 786 -7.22 -18.89 -11.43
N ASN A 787 -7.83 -19.76 -12.24
CA ASN A 787 -7.20 -20.97 -12.76
C ASN A 787 -6.57 -20.77 -14.16
N PHE A 788 -6.62 -19.57 -14.72
CA PHE A 788 -6.06 -19.30 -16.03
C PHE A 788 -4.53 -19.46 -16.01
N PRO A 789 -3.93 -20.18 -16.98
CA PRO A 789 -2.50 -20.45 -16.99
C PRO A 789 -1.70 -19.17 -17.28
N ILE A 790 -0.84 -18.78 -16.35
CA ILE A 790 0.11 -17.67 -16.51
C ILE A 790 1.53 -18.21 -16.35
N ILE A 791 2.36 -18.00 -17.36
CA ILE A 791 3.80 -18.30 -17.30
C ILE A 791 4.53 -17.03 -16.88
N PHE A 792 5.32 -17.12 -15.82
CA PHE A 792 6.11 -16.01 -15.32
C PHE A 792 7.55 -16.13 -15.78
N ILE A 793 8.07 -15.07 -16.39
CA ILE A 793 9.45 -14.96 -16.84
C ILE A 793 10.16 -13.94 -15.96
N ILE A 794 11.23 -14.37 -15.28
CA ILE A 794 12.18 -13.46 -14.65
C ILE A 794 13.31 -13.26 -15.65
N ASN A 795 13.28 -12.13 -16.35
CA ASN A 795 14.22 -11.81 -17.41
C ASN A 795 15.45 -11.06 -16.87
N ALA A 796 16.53 -11.04 -17.64
CA ALA A 796 17.82 -10.43 -17.27
C ALA A 796 18.52 -11.10 -16.07
N VAL A 797 18.42 -12.42 -15.95
CA VAL A 797 19.11 -13.21 -14.91
C VAL A 797 20.64 -13.19 -15.05
N ASP A 798 21.17 -12.74 -16.18
CA ASP A 798 22.60 -12.43 -16.34
C ASP A 798 23.11 -11.35 -15.37
N LEU A 799 22.21 -10.57 -14.76
CA LEU A 799 22.53 -9.59 -13.72
C LEU A 799 22.69 -10.20 -12.32
N MET A 800 22.49 -11.51 -12.17
CA MET A 800 22.63 -12.18 -10.88
C MET A 800 24.10 -12.15 -10.41
N ARG A 801 24.29 -11.88 -9.12
CA ARG A 801 25.62 -11.90 -8.48
C ARG A 801 26.03 -13.32 -8.08
N SER A 802 25.05 -14.13 -7.66
CA SER A 802 25.23 -15.52 -7.24
C SER A 802 23.99 -16.35 -7.56
N GLU A 803 24.12 -17.68 -7.60
CA GLU A 803 22.97 -18.59 -7.74
C GLU A 803 22.01 -18.49 -6.53
N SER A 804 22.55 -18.21 -5.33
CA SER A 804 21.72 -17.99 -4.13
C SER A 804 20.78 -16.78 -4.28
N ASP A 805 21.24 -15.69 -4.91
CA ASP A 805 20.41 -14.51 -5.14
C ASP A 805 19.26 -14.80 -6.08
N LYS A 806 19.53 -15.59 -7.13
CA LYS A 806 18.51 -16.03 -8.08
C LYS A 806 17.44 -16.87 -7.37
N GLU A 807 17.82 -17.81 -6.52
CA GLU A 807 16.88 -18.60 -5.72
C GLU A 807 16.02 -17.71 -4.81
N LYS A 808 16.62 -16.70 -4.17
CA LYS A 808 15.88 -15.73 -3.32
C LYS A 808 14.84 -14.94 -4.12
N VAL A 809 15.20 -14.48 -5.31
CA VAL A 809 14.30 -13.71 -6.20
C VAL A 809 13.13 -14.57 -6.67
N ILE A 810 13.41 -15.81 -7.08
CA ILE A 810 12.37 -16.79 -7.46
C ILE A 810 11.46 -17.09 -6.27
N GLY A 811 12.03 -17.33 -5.09
CA GLY A 811 11.27 -17.60 -3.85
C GLY A 811 10.36 -16.44 -3.46
N TYR A 812 10.82 -15.20 -3.59
CA TYR A 812 9.99 -14.01 -3.36
C TYR A 812 8.82 -13.94 -4.34
N MET A 813 9.08 -14.12 -5.64
CA MET A 813 8.02 -14.13 -6.65
C MET A 813 6.99 -15.23 -6.38
N ALA A 814 7.46 -16.45 -6.09
CA ALA A 814 6.59 -17.58 -5.78
C ALA A 814 5.73 -17.34 -4.53
N LYS A 815 6.29 -16.77 -3.46
CA LYS A 815 5.53 -16.39 -2.25
C LYS A 815 4.47 -15.34 -2.55
N SER A 816 4.83 -14.33 -3.33
CA SER A 816 3.93 -13.25 -3.74
C SER A 816 2.78 -13.73 -4.64
N LEU A 817 3.07 -14.62 -5.59
CA LEU A 817 2.06 -15.24 -6.45
C LEU A 817 1.14 -16.19 -5.68
N ARG A 818 1.67 -16.92 -4.69
CA ARG A 818 0.86 -17.74 -3.77
C ARG A 818 -0.13 -16.89 -2.96
N ARG A 819 0.26 -15.69 -2.52
CA ARG A 819 -0.64 -14.73 -1.85
C ARG A 819 -1.83 -14.33 -2.73
N LEU A 820 -1.64 -14.31 -4.05
CA LEU A 820 -2.70 -14.04 -5.03
C LEU A 820 -3.46 -15.29 -5.48
N GLU A 821 -3.14 -16.47 -4.90
CA GLU A 821 -3.67 -17.77 -5.33
C GLU A 821 -3.44 -18.06 -6.82
N ILE A 822 -2.37 -17.51 -7.41
CA ILE A 822 -2.03 -17.70 -8.82
C ILE A 822 -1.17 -18.96 -8.95
N LYS A 823 -1.70 -19.95 -9.68
CA LYS A 823 -0.91 -21.07 -10.20
C LYS A 823 0.17 -20.52 -11.14
N ASN A 824 1.42 -20.87 -10.89
CA ASN A 824 2.55 -20.26 -11.59
C ASN A 824 3.59 -21.29 -12.04
N VAL A 825 4.23 -20.98 -13.16
CA VAL A 825 5.52 -21.55 -13.58
C VAL A 825 6.46 -20.39 -13.73
N ILE A 826 7.60 -20.40 -13.04
CA ILE A 826 8.57 -19.31 -13.04
C ILE A 826 9.81 -19.75 -13.79
N PHE A 827 10.11 -19.10 -14.92
CA PHE A 827 11.34 -19.32 -15.68
C PHE A 827 12.33 -18.16 -15.46
N PRO A 828 13.44 -18.38 -14.74
CA PRO A 828 14.55 -17.44 -14.69
C PRO A 828 15.42 -17.56 -15.96
N LEU A 829 15.51 -16.51 -16.77
CA LEU A 829 16.27 -16.53 -18.03
C LEU A 829 16.95 -15.20 -18.38
N SER A 830 17.85 -15.24 -19.35
CA SER A 830 18.45 -14.04 -19.96
C SER A 830 18.15 -14.01 -21.46
N SER A 831 17.23 -13.12 -21.86
CA SER A 831 16.92 -12.90 -23.27
C SER A 831 18.11 -12.30 -24.04
N LYS A 832 18.94 -11.47 -23.37
CA LYS A 832 20.13 -10.86 -23.96
C LYS A 832 21.18 -11.92 -24.33
N ARG A 833 21.57 -12.78 -23.37
CA ARG A 833 22.54 -13.86 -23.64
C ARG A 833 22.05 -14.80 -24.74
N ALA A 834 20.76 -15.12 -24.75
CA ALA A 834 20.15 -15.97 -25.76
C ALA A 834 20.30 -15.41 -27.18
N LEU A 835 20.20 -14.09 -27.37
CA LEU A 835 20.36 -13.44 -28.67
C LEU A 835 21.82 -13.28 -29.10
N GLU A 836 22.74 -13.01 -28.17
CA GLU A 836 24.15 -12.72 -28.50
C GLU A 836 25.00 -13.99 -28.69
N THR A 837 24.87 -14.95 -27.78
CA THR A 837 25.77 -16.11 -27.70
C THR A 837 25.04 -17.46 -27.67
N GLY A 838 23.71 -17.44 -27.54
CA GLY A 838 22.89 -18.60 -27.24
C GLY A 838 22.94 -18.96 -25.75
N ASP A 839 21.79 -19.31 -25.16
CA ASP A 839 21.69 -19.62 -23.73
C ASP A 839 20.94 -20.96 -23.56
N ALA A 840 21.60 -21.94 -22.94
CA ALA A 840 21.03 -23.28 -22.75
C ALA A 840 19.82 -23.26 -21.80
N GLY A 841 19.82 -22.39 -20.79
CA GLY A 841 18.71 -22.21 -19.88
C GLY A 841 17.50 -21.58 -20.58
N PHE A 842 17.74 -20.60 -21.44
CA PHE A 842 16.70 -20.01 -22.29
C PHE A 842 16.10 -21.06 -23.24
N ASN A 843 16.93 -21.89 -23.88
CA ASN A 843 16.45 -22.94 -24.78
C ASN A 843 15.61 -23.99 -24.04
N ALA A 844 15.99 -24.38 -22.82
CA ALA A 844 15.20 -25.26 -21.98
C ALA A 844 13.87 -24.61 -21.56
N ALA A 845 13.88 -23.33 -21.15
CA ALA A 845 12.67 -22.58 -20.83
C ALA A 845 11.76 -22.43 -22.06
N LYS A 846 12.32 -22.12 -23.24
CA LYS A 846 11.58 -22.04 -24.51
C LYS A 846 10.88 -23.36 -24.83
N ALA A 847 11.57 -24.49 -24.67
CA ALA A 847 10.97 -25.81 -24.86
C ALA A 847 9.81 -26.05 -23.87
N GLY A 848 10.00 -25.71 -22.59
CA GLY A 848 8.96 -25.82 -21.57
C GLY A 848 7.75 -24.90 -21.80
N ILE A 849 7.98 -23.67 -22.29
CA ILE A 849 6.91 -22.73 -22.64
C ILE A 849 6.09 -23.25 -23.81
N ILE A 850 6.75 -23.74 -24.86
CA ILE A 850 6.08 -24.33 -26.03
C ILE A 850 5.29 -25.57 -25.60
N GLU A 851 5.88 -26.45 -24.80
CA GLU A 851 5.21 -27.65 -24.29
C GLU A 851 3.98 -27.31 -23.44
N LEU A 852 4.08 -26.33 -22.52
CA LEU A 852 2.96 -25.86 -21.72
C LEU A 852 1.86 -25.20 -22.57
N ALA A 853 2.24 -24.42 -23.58
CA ALA A 853 1.31 -23.79 -24.51
C ALA A 853 0.53 -24.85 -25.32
N GLU A 854 1.24 -25.84 -25.88
CA GLU A 854 0.64 -26.95 -26.63
C GLU A 854 -0.25 -27.81 -25.72
N LYS A 855 0.19 -28.13 -24.49
CA LYS A 855 -0.59 -28.92 -23.52
C LYS A 855 -1.88 -28.21 -23.10
N ASN A 856 -1.82 -26.92 -22.79
CA ASN A 856 -3.00 -26.16 -22.37
C ASN A 856 -4.01 -26.04 -23.51
N ALA A 857 -3.56 -25.76 -24.74
CA ALA A 857 -4.41 -25.71 -25.91
C ALA A 857 -5.08 -27.06 -26.22
N ALA A 858 -4.31 -28.15 -26.14
CA ALA A 858 -4.82 -29.49 -26.39
C ALA A 858 -5.79 -29.97 -25.29
N LYS A 859 -5.58 -29.59 -24.02
CA LYS A 859 -6.49 -29.92 -22.90
C LYS A 859 -7.88 -29.30 -23.10
N MET A 860 -7.94 -28.02 -23.49
CA MET A 860 -9.22 -27.33 -23.74
C MET A 860 -10.00 -27.99 -24.90
N GLN A 861 -9.32 -28.43 -25.95
CA GLN A 861 -9.96 -29.09 -27.10
C GLN A 861 -10.32 -30.57 -26.83
N LEU A 862 -9.54 -31.27 -25.99
CA LEU A 862 -9.81 -32.66 -25.58
C LEU A 862 -11.12 -32.79 -24.81
N THR A 863 -11.37 -31.90 -23.84
CA THR A 863 -12.63 -31.89 -23.09
C THR A 863 -13.84 -31.78 -24.03
N SER A 864 -13.73 -30.96 -25.07
CA SER A 864 -14.78 -30.82 -26.09
C SER A 864 -14.99 -32.09 -26.94
N LEU A 865 -13.94 -32.88 -27.18
CA LEU A 865 -14.01 -34.16 -27.90
C LEU A 865 -14.64 -35.27 -27.03
N GLU A 866 -14.29 -35.32 -25.74
CA GLU A 866 -14.86 -36.26 -24.77
C GLU A 866 -16.38 -36.08 -24.64
N GLU A 867 -16.85 -34.84 -24.56
CA GLU A 867 -18.27 -34.52 -24.53
C GLU A 867 -19.00 -34.98 -25.81
N THR A 868 -18.37 -34.81 -26.97
CA THR A 868 -18.93 -35.23 -28.28
C THR A 868 -19.04 -36.75 -28.37
N LYS A 869 -18.06 -37.49 -27.82
CA LYS A 869 -18.09 -38.95 -27.77
C LYS A 869 -19.21 -39.46 -26.86
N ALA A 870 -19.34 -38.89 -25.67
CA ALA A 870 -20.39 -39.26 -24.73
C ALA A 870 -21.80 -39.02 -25.29
N GLN A 871 -21.98 -37.99 -26.13
CA GLN A 871 -23.23 -37.72 -26.83
C GLN A 871 -23.57 -38.78 -27.87
N LEU A 872 -22.57 -39.24 -28.64
CA LEU A 872 -22.75 -40.33 -29.62
C LEU A 872 -23.15 -41.64 -28.93
N GLU A 873 -22.50 -42.00 -27.83
CA GLU A 873 -22.82 -43.22 -27.06
C GLU A 873 -24.25 -43.17 -26.51
N ALA A 874 -24.66 -42.05 -25.93
CA ALA A 874 -26.01 -41.86 -25.43
C ALA A 874 -27.07 -42.00 -26.53
N ALA A 875 -26.79 -41.49 -27.74
CA ALA A 875 -27.69 -41.59 -28.89
C ALA A 875 -27.81 -43.04 -29.38
N LEU A 876 -26.70 -43.79 -29.46
CA LEU A 876 -26.70 -45.20 -29.84
C LEU A 876 -27.49 -46.04 -28.84
N GLU A 877 -27.24 -45.86 -27.53
CA GLU A 877 -27.95 -46.58 -26.48
C GLU A 877 -29.45 -46.27 -26.46
N SER A 878 -29.83 -45.01 -26.71
CA SER A 878 -31.23 -44.62 -26.83
C SER A 878 -31.92 -45.28 -28.04
N ASN A 879 -31.25 -45.38 -29.19
CA ASN A 879 -31.81 -46.07 -30.37
C ASN A 879 -31.96 -47.59 -30.15
N ILE A 880 -31.02 -48.22 -29.44
CA ILE A 880 -31.09 -49.64 -29.09
C ILE A 880 -32.30 -49.90 -28.17
N ARG A 881 -32.48 -49.09 -27.12
CA ARG A 881 -33.62 -49.25 -26.20
C ARG A 881 -34.98 -49.00 -26.87
N ARG A 882 -35.06 -48.04 -27.80
CA ARG A 882 -36.26 -47.78 -28.63
C ARG A 882 -36.72 -48.99 -29.47
N TYR A 883 -35.79 -49.86 -29.87
CA TYR A 883 -36.14 -51.11 -30.55
C TYR A 883 -36.67 -52.18 -29.56
N ASP A 884 -36.09 -52.25 -28.36
CA ASP A 884 -36.44 -53.25 -27.33
C ASP A 884 -37.75 -52.94 -26.59
N ASN A 885 -38.12 -51.66 -26.40
CA ASN A 885 -39.30 -51.21 -25.63
C ASN A 885 -40.13 -50.12 -26.37
N GLN A 886 -40.62 -50.47 -27.56
CA GLN A 886 -41.16 -49.52 -28.56
C GLN A 886 -42.12 -48.43 -28.05
N GLN A 887 -43.11 -48.70 -27.19
CA GLN A 887 -44.17 -47.71 -26.93
C GLN A 887 -43.92 -46.74 -25.77
N GLU A 888 -43.39 -47.20 -24.63
CA GLU A 888 -43.18 -46.33 -23.46
C GLU A 888 -42.02 -45.36 -23.66
N GLU A 889 -40.95 -45.82 -24.31
CA GLU A 889 -39.76 -45.01 -24.56
C GLU A 889 -39.97 -44.00 -25.69
N LEU A 890 -40.66 -44.36 -26.78
CA LEU A 890 -41.06 -43.40 -27.81
C LEU A 890 -41.96 -42.29 -27.22
N ALA A 891 -42.93 -42.65 -26.38
CA ALA A 891 -43.79 -41.66 -25.73
C ALA A 891 -43.02 -40.74 -24.78
N SER A 892 -42.02 -41.26 -24.06
CA SER A 892 -41.13 -40.48 -23.21
C SER A 892 -40.27 -39.51 -24.03
N ILE A 893 -39.64 -39.97 -25.10
CA ILE A 893 -38.78 -39.15 -25.95
C ILE A 893 -39.60 -38.07 -26.68
N GLU A 894 -40.77 -38.40 -27.22
CA GLU A 894 -41.68 -37.42 -27.84
C GLU A 894 -42.23 -36.40 -26.85
N LYS A 895 -42.35 -36.76 -25.57
CA LYS A 895 -42.66 -35.80 -24.51
C LYS A 895 -41.46 -34.88 -24.27
N THR A 896 -40.26 -35.42 -24.06
CA THR A 896 -39.04 -34.62 -23.85
C THR A 896 -38.76 -33.68 -25.03
N ARG A 897 -38.98 -34.13 -26.28
CA ARG A 897 -38.84 -33.29 -27.49
C ARG A 897 -39.84 -32.13 -27.53
N ARG A 898 -41.08 -32.35 -27.08
CA ARG A 898 -42.08 -31.27 -26.97
C ARG A 898 -41.71 -30.28 -25.88
N ASP A 899 -41.31 -30.77 -24.72
CA ASP A 899 -40.87 -29.92 -23.60
C ASP A 899 -39.64 -29.09 -24.01
N LEU A 900 -38.68 -29.67 -24.76
CA LEU A 900 -37.52 -28.96 -25.30
C LEU A 900 -37.85 -27.94 -26.38
N LEU A 901 -38.85 -28.18 -27.23
CA LEU A 901 -39.31 -27.19 -28.21
C LEU A 901 -39.92 -25.97 -27.51
N GLU A 902 -40.72 -26.21 -26.47
CA GLU A 902 -41.26 -25.14 -25.64
C GLU A 902 -40.15 -24.37 -24.93
N ASP A 903 -39.15 -25.06 -24.37
CA ASP A 903 -38.02 -24.43 -23.70
C ASP A 903 -37.09 -23.67 -24.66
N LEU A 904 -36.87 -24.16 -25.88
CA LEU A 904 -36.04 -23.47 -26.88
C LEU A 904 -36.66 -22.14 -27.33
N GLU A 905 -37.99 -22.03 -27.28
CA GLU A 905 -38.74 -20.82 -27.61
C GLU A 905 -38.95 -19.88 -26.40
N SER A 906 -39.09 -20.45 -25.20
CA SER A 906 -39.48 -19.70 -23.99
C SER A 906 -38.33 -19.38 -23.04
N HIS A 907 -37.26 -20.19 -23.04
CA HIS A 907 -36.11 -20.00 -22.16
C HIS A 907 -34.91 -19.45 -22.93
N THR A 908 -34.48 -18.26 -22.54
CA THR A 908 -33.47 -17.46 -23.25
C THR A 908 -32.36 -17.05 -22.30
N ALA A 909 -31.23 -16.61 -22.84
CA ALA A 909 -30.15 -16.03 -22.04
C ALA A 909 -30.67 -14.89 -21.14
N MET A 910 -31.75 -14.21 -21.57
CA MET A 910 -32.37 -13.11 -20.83
C MET A 910 -33.03 -13.55 -19.50
N ASP A 911 -33.34 -14.83 -19.29
CA ASP A 911 -33.90 -15.32 -18.02
C ASP A 911 -32.89 -15.26 -16.87
N ILE A 912 -31.60 -15.15 -17.19
CA ILE A 912 -30.51 -15.01 -16.22
C ILE A 912 -30.39 -13.56 -15.74
N VAL A 913 -30.85 -12.57 -16.53
CA VAL A 913 -30.66 -11.14 -16.23
C VAL A 913 -31.20 -10.73 -14.84
N PRO A 914 -32.39 -11.17 -14.38
CA PRO A 914 -32.85 -10.81 -13.03
C PRO A 914 -31.91 -11.25 -11.90
N LEU A 915 -31.19 -12.37 -12.07
CA LEU A 915 -30.18 -12.83 -11.12
C LEU A 915 -28.92 -11.95 -11.17
N LEU A 916 -28.55 -11.48 -12.36
CA LEU A 916 -27.41 -10.59 -12.55
C LEU A 916 -27.72 -9.17 -12.04
N ASP A 917 -28.94 -8.68 -12.23
CA ASP A 917 -29.42 -7.40 -11.68
C ASP A 917 -29.31 -7.39 -10.14
N GLN A 918 -29.62 -8.51 -9.47
CA GLN A 918 -29.41 -8.66 -8.02
C GLN A 918 -27.92 -8.60 -7.63
N GLU A 919 -27.03 -9.15 -8.45
CA GLU A 919 -25.60 -9.11 -8.19
C GLU A 919 -25.02 -7.70 -8.42
N ILE A 920 -25.54 -6.97 -9.42
CA ILE A 920 -25.25 -5.55 -9.65
C ILE A 920 -25.63 -4.74 -8.40
N ASP A 921 -26.80 -4.97 -7.81
CA ASP A 921 -27.23 -4.32 -6.57
C ASP A 921 -26.25 -4.56 -5.40
N ILE A 922 -25.72 -5.78 -5.28
CA ILE A 922 -24.71 -6.11 -4.26
C ILE A 922 -23.42 -5.33 -4.50
N ILE A 923 -22.91 -5.31 -5.74
CA ILE A 923 -21.70 -4.57 -6.09
C ILE A 923 -21.87 -3.08 -5.77
N LEU A 924 -22.97 -2.47 -6.22
CA LEU A 924 -23.26 -1.06 -6.00
C LEU A 924 -23.36 -0.70 -4.52
N SER A 925 -23.82 -1.63 -3.66
CA SER A 925 -23.94 -1.38 -2.21
C SER A 925 -22.60 -1.15 -1.49
N HIS A 926 -21.48 -1.60 -2.08
CA HIS A 926 -20.15 -1.51 -1.47
C HIS A 926 -19.10 -0.81 -2.34
N ILE A 927 -19.43 -0.45 -3.59
CA ILE A 927 -18.46 0.07 -4.55
C ILE A 927 -17.85 1.39 -4.08
N ASP A 928 -18.64 2.29 -3.49
CA ASP A 928 -18.18 3.61 -3.05
C ASP A 928 -17.08 3.52 -2.01
N ARG A 929 -17.27 2.64 -1.02
CA ARG A 929 -16.28 2.50 0.05
C ARG A 929 -14.97 1.91 -0.47
N GLN A 930 -15.05 1.04 -1.47
CA GLN A 930 -13.88 0.47 -2.13
C GLN A 930 -13.16 1.51 -2.99
N LEU A 931 -13.92 2.26 -3.80
CA LEU A 931 -13.39 3.31 -4.68
C LEU A 931 -12.78 4.46 -3.86
N GLU A 932 -13.42 4.89 -2.77
CA GLU A 932 -12.92 5.98 -1.91
C GLU A 932 -11.53 5.67 -1.34
N LEU A 933 -11.32 4.45 -0.81
CA LEU A 933 -10.04 4.05 -0.22
C LEU A 933 -8.95 3.95 -1.29
N LYS A 934 -9.27 3.35 -2.43
CA LYS A 934 -8.34 3.17 -3.55
C LYS A 934 -8.00 4.49 -4.23
N LEU A 935 -8.99 5.36 -4.45
CA LEU A 935 -8.82 6.67 -5.05
C LEU A 935 -8.00 7.58 -4.15
N TYR A 936 -8.18 7.50 -2.82
CA TYR A 936 -7.36 8.25 -1.89
C TYR A 936 -5.88 7.87 -2.00
N ASP A 937 -5.57 6.58 -2.12
CA ASP A 937 -4.20 6.12 -2.31
C ASP A 937 -3.62 6.55 -3.67
N HIS A 938 -4.45 6.57 -4.73
CA HIS A 938 -4.07 7.09 -6.05
C HIS A 938 -3.80 8.61 -6.02
N LEU A 939 -4.67 9.38 -5.38
CA LEU A 939 -4.58 10.84 -5.29
C LEU A 939 -3.31 11.32 -4.57
N LYS A 940 -2.76 10.54 -3.62
CA LYS A 940 -1.46 10.86 -2.98
C LYS A 940 -0.32 10.98 -3.99
N GLY A 941 -0.33 10.16 -5.04
CA GLY A 941 0.66 10.19 -6.10
C GLY A 941 0.38 11.29 -7.13
N LEU A 942 -0.89 11.68 -7.29
CA LEU A 942 -1.35 12.59 -8.33
C LEU A 942 -1.32 14.08 -7.91
N VAL A 943 -1.54 14.37 -6.62
CA VAL A 943 -1.61 15.72 -6.08
C VAL A 943 -0.71 15.84 -4.85
N THR A 944 0.43 16.51 -5.01
CA THR A 944 1.39 16.70 -3.93
C THR A 944 1.25 18.07 -3.24
N VAL A 945 1.84 18.20 -2.06
CA VAL A 945 1.96 19.47 -1.33
C VAL A 945 2.67 20.53 -2.18
N SER A 946 3.70 20.13 -2.94
CA SER A 946 4.45 21.02 -3.83
C SER A 946 3.57 21.58 -4.94
N ASP A 947 2.73 20.75 -5.56
CA ASP A 947 1.83 21.15 -6.65
C ASP A 947 0.82 22.20 -6.15
N MET A 948 0.30 22.00 -4.94
CA MET A 948 -0.60 22.93 -4.27
C MET A 948 0.09 24.21 -3.78
N GLY A 949 1.39 24.38 -4.04
CA GLY A 949 2.08 25.67 -3.98
C GLY A 949 1.47 26.70 -4.97
N ASP A 950 1.02 26.25 -6.14
CA ASP A 950 0.28 27.05 -7.10
C ASP A 950 -1.22 27.07 -6.74
N ARG A 951 -1.72 28.25 -6.36
CA ARG A 951 -3.14 28.48 -6.03
C ARG A 951 -4.10 28.18 -7.19
N LYS A 952 -3.59 27.97 -8.40
CA LYS A 952 -4.36 27.59 -9.60
C LYS A 952 -3.94 26.24 -10.20
N TYR A 953 -3.20 25.38 -9.46
CA TYR A 953 -2.78 24.06 -9.95
C TYR A 953 -3.94 23.19 -10.47
N MET A 954 -4.96 22.90 -9.66
CA MET A 954 -6.05 22.00 -10.07
C MET A 954 -6.83 22.54 -11.26
N SER A 955 -7.24 23.81 -11.22
CA SER A 955 -7.91 24.48 -12.36
C SER A 955 -7.06 24.53 -13.64
N LYS A 956 -5.73 24.64 -13.55
CA LYS A 956 -4.86 24.59 -14.73
C LYS A 956 -4.76 23.19 -15.33
N ASN A 957 -4.81 22.16 -14.49
CA ASN A 957 -4.62 20.76 -14.86
C ASN A 957 -5.93 19.95 -14.81
N GLU A 958 -7.07 20.63 -14.85
CA GLU A 958 -8.39 20.02 -14.61
C GLU A 958 -8.68 18.87 -15.56
N ALA A 959 -8.46 19.05 -16.88
CA ALA A 959 -8.67 17.98 -17.86
C ALA A 959 -7.76 16.78 -17.63
N PHE A 960 -6.50 17.00 -17.24
CA PHE A 960 -5.57 15.92 -16.91
C PHE A 960 -6.03 15.16 -15.66
N LEU A 961 -6.30 15.87 -14.57
CA LEU A 961 -6.74 15.27 -13.31
C LEU A 961 -8.06 14.53 -13.46
N LYS A 962 -9.04 15.13 -14.16
CA LYS A 962 -10.32 14.50 -14.45
C LYS A 962 -10.13 13.20 -15.22
N ASN A 963 -9.36 13.23 -16.30
CA ASN A 963 -9.16 12.06 -17.15
C ASN A 963 -8.44 10.93 -16.40
N ASP A 964 -7.41 11.27 -15.62
CA ASP A 964 -6.64 10.31 -14.82
C ASP A 964 -7.51 9.65 -13.73
N ILE A 965 -8.30 10.44 -13.00
CA ILE A 965 -9.22 9.96 -11.96
C ILE A 965 -10.34 9.11 -12.57
N ASN A 966 -10.98 9.57 -13.65
CA ASN A 966 -12.02 8.82 -14.36
C ASN A 966 -11.50 7.45 -14.78
N GLN A 967 -10.30 7.41 -15.36
CA GLN A 967 -9.71 6.17 -15.83
C GLN A 967 -9.41 5.22 -14.66
N PHE A 968 -8.80 5.72 -13.59
CA PHE A 968 -8.53 4.93 -12.38
C PHE A 968 -9.81 4.30 -11.84
N LEU A 969 -10.86 5.11 -11.66
CA LEU A 969 -12.15 4.65 -11.15
C LEU A 969 -12.83 3.67 -12.11
N SER A 970 -12.74 3.90 -13.43
CA SER A 970 -13.27 2.99 -14.45
C SER A 970 -12.62 1.61 -14.37
N ILE A 971 -11.29 1.54 -14.21
CA ILE A 971 -10.57 0.25 -14.06
C ILE A 971 -11.01 -0.48 -12.79
N GLU A 972 -11.08 0.24 -11.68
CA GLU A 972 -11.46 -0.35 -10.39
C GLU A 972 -12.91 -0.84 -10.40
N ALA A 973 -13.82 -0.09 -11.02
CA ALA A 973 -15.21 -0.49 -11.14
C ALA A 973 -15.42 -1.61 -12.18
N ALA A 974 -14.71 -1.57 -13.30
CA ALA A 974 -14.70 -2.65 -14.29
C ALA A 974 -14.19 -3.97 -13.67
N THR A 975 -13.17 -3.90 -12.81
CA THR A 975 -12.66 -5.08 -12.09
C THR A 975 -13.75 -5.76 -11.24
N SER A 976 -14.58 -4.95 -10.58
CA SER A 976 -15.75 -5.45 -9.84
C SER A 976 -16.84 -5.95 -10.77
N PHE A 977 -17.14 -5.23 -11.85
CA PHE A 977 -18.20 -5.56 -12.79
C PHE A 977 -17.91 -6.82 -13.62
N ASN A 978 -16.64 -7.14 -13.91
CA ASN A 978 -16.26 -8.38 -14.60
C ASN A 978 -16.67 -9.65 -13.82
N ALA A 979 -17.00 -9.54 -12.52
CA ALA A 979 -17.66 -10.62 -11.79
C ALA A 979 -19.06 -10.96 -12.35
N ILE A 980 -19.79 -9.96 -12.86
CA ILE A 980 -21.11 -10.12 -13.49
C ILE A 980 -20.99 -10.92 -14.78
N TYR A 981 -20.05 -10.57 -15.67
CA TYR A 981 -19.84 -11.33 -16.92
C TYR A 981 -19.47 -12.78 -16.65
N ARG A 982 -18.57 -13.05 -15.70
CA ARG A 982 -18.23 -14.43 -15.33
C ARG A 982 -19.40 -15.19 -14.72
N LYS A 983 -20.23 -14.53 -13.90
CA LYS A 983 -21.44 -15.14 -13.37
C LYS A 983 -22.44 -15.42 -14.49
N ALA A 984 -22.60 -14.49 -15.43
CA ALA A 984 -23.43 -14.66 -16.61
C ALA A 984 -22.99 -15.88 -17.44
N ASP A 985 -21.68 -16.01 -17.69
CA ASP A 985 -21.10 -17.17 -18.37
C ASP A 985 -21.34 -18.47 -17.61
N ALA A 986 -21.08 -18.50 -16.30
CA ALA A 986 -21.27 -19.69 -15.50
C ALA A 986 -22.74 -20.17 -15.48
N GLU A 987 -23.68 -19.24 -15.34
CA GLU A 987 -25.12 -19.54 -15.33
C GLU A 987 -25.60 -19.95 -16.73
N TYR A 988 -25.12 -19.29 -17.78
CA TYR A 988 -25.44 -19.65 -19.16
C TYR A 988 -24.87 -21.01 -19.54
N ASP A 989 -23.63 -21.29 -19.16
CA ASP A 989 -23.00 -22.60 -19.32
C ASP A 989 -23.79 -23.69 -18.59
N GLN A 990 -24.27 -23.41 -17.37
CA GLN A 990 -25.09 -24.36 -16.63
C GLN A 990 -26.43 -24.61 -17.33
N LEU A 991 -27.08 -23.56 -17.82
CA LEU A 991 -28.32 -23.67 -18.60
C LEU A 991 -28.09 -24.50 -19.87
N VAL A 992 -27.04 -24.21 -20.64
CA VAL A 992 -26.69 -24.96 -21.86
C VAL A 992 -26.35 -26.41 -21.53
N ARG A 993 -25.64 -26.69 -20.43
CA ARG A 993 -25.35 -28.06 -19.98
C ARG A 993 -26.64 -28.83 -19.68
N GLN A 994 -27.54 -28.27 -18.89
CA GLN A 994 -28.83 -28.89 -18.56
C GLN A 994 -29.69 -29.11 -19.81
N PHE A 995 -29.71 -28.14 -20.72
CA PHE A 995 -30.43 -28.25 -21.99
C PHE A 995 -29.84 -29.36 -22.87
N ASN A 996 -28.51 -29.41 -22.99
CA ASN A 996 -27.80 -30.45 -23.74
C ASN A 996 -28.00 -31.84 -23.13
N GLU A 997 -28.09 -31.99 -21.80
CA GLU A 997 -28.43 -33.27 -21.18
C GLU A 997 -29.82 -33.76 -21.59
N ARG A 998 -30.81 -32.87 -21.60
CA ARG A 998 -32.16 -33.20 -22.04
C ARG A 998 -32.25 -33.47 -23.55
N LEU A 999 -31.44 -32.79 -24.36
CA LEU A 999 -31.28 -33.11 -25.79
C LEU A 999 -30.76 -34.53 -26.01
N LYS A 1000 -29.85 -35.03 -25.15
CA LYS A 1000 -29.41 -36.44 -25.19
C LYS A 1000 -30.59 -37.38 -24.95
N GLU A 1001 -31.44 -37.11 -23.97
CA GLU A 1001 -32.65 -37.90 -23.70
C GLU A 1001 -33.65 -37.84 -24.87
N ALA A 1002 -33.70 -36.72 -25.58
CA ALA A 1002 -34.53 -36.47 -26.76
C ALA A 1002 -33.99 -37.09 -28.07
N ASN A 1003 -32.83 -37.75 -28.00
CA ASN A 1003 -32.21 -38.48 -29.08
C ASN A 1003 -31.88 -37.60 -30.31
N THR A 1004 -31.43 -36.37 -30.04
CA THR A 1004 -30.98 -35.40 -31.04
C THR A 1004 -29.45 -35.34 -31.10
N ALA A 1005 -28.90 -35.29 -32.31
CA ALA A 1005 -27.45 -35.19 -32.54
C ALA A 1005 -26.91 -33.75 -32.43
N GLU A 1006 -27.78 -32.75 -32.50
CA GLU A 1006 -27.40 -31.34 -32.37
C GLU A 1006 -27.33 -30.92 -30.90
N THR A 1007 -26.45 -29.98 -30.59
CA THR A 1007 -26.23 -29.42 -29.26
C THR A 1007 -26.17 -27.91 -29.34
N LEU A 1008 -26.46 -27.23 -28.24
CA LEU A 1008 -26.10 -25.83 -28.04
C LEU A 1008 -24.64 -25.73 -27.59
N ASP A 1009 -23.95 -24.73 -28.12
CA ASP A 1009 -22.65 -24.26 -27.70
C ASP A 1009 -22.77 -23.02 -26.82
N THR A 1010 -21.66 -22.65 -26.17
CA THR A 1010 -21.56 -21.44 -25.34
C THR A 1010 -20.66 -20.44 -26.07
N PRO A 1011 -21.24 -19.53 -26.89
CA PRO A 1011 -20.44 -18.65 -27.73
C PRO A 1011 -19.69 -17.62 -26.88
N ALA A 1012 -18.43 -17.34 -27.23
CA ALA A 1012 -17.73 -16.17 -26.71
C ALA A 1012 -18.28 -14.90 -27.40
N VAL A 1013 -18.54 -13.86 -26.62
CA VAL A 1013 -19.05 -12.57 -27.11
C VAL A 1013 -18.25 -11.43 -26.50
N GLU A 1014 -18.28 -10.27 -27.15
CA GLU A 1014 -17.51 -9.10 -26.72
C GLU A 1014 -18.09 -8.50 -25.43
N GLU A 1015 -17.21 -8.21 -24.47
CA GLU A 1015 -17.55 -7.57 -23.19
C GLU A 1015 -17.31 -6.06 -23.28
N GLU A 1016 -18.35 -5.27 -23.03
CA GLU A 1016 -18.21 -3.83 -22.90
C GLU A 1016 -17.56 -3.49 -21.55
N GLN A 1017 -16.86 -2.35 -21.48
CA GLN A 1017 -16.18 -1.91 -20.25
C GLN A 1017 -16.92 -0.73 -19.63
N LEU A 1018 -17.03 -0.77 -18.31
CA LEU A 1018 -17.67 0.29 -17.53
C LEU A 1018 -16.80 1.54 -17.54
N GLU A 1019 -17.41 2.69 -17.81
CA GLU A 1019 -16.75 4.00 -17.77
C GLU A 1019 -17.35 4.84 -16.66
N ILE A 1020 -16.51 5.36 -15.78
CA ILE A 1020 -16.91 6.27 -14.70
C ILE A 1020 -16.48 7.68 -15.06
N SER A 1021 -17.43 8.61 -14.93
CA SER A 1021 -17.14 10.04 -14.98
C SER A 1021 -17.45 10.71 -13.64
N ILE A 1022 -16.48 11.46 -13.14
CA ILE A 1022 -16.64 12.36 -11.99
C ILE A 1022 -17.09 13.75 -12.43
N ASP A 1023 -17.68 14.50 -11.50
CA ASP A 1023 -17.87 15.95 -11.65
C ASP A 1023 -16.54 16.68 -11.41
N SER A 1024 -16.01 17.34 -12.44
CA SER A 1024 -14.75 18.09 -12.33
C SER A 1024 -14.90 19.37 -11.51
N GLY A 1025 -16.12 19.84 -11.27
CA GLY A 1025 -16.42 20.95 -10.36
C GLY A 1025 -15.86 20.71 -8.95
N VAL A 1026 -15.90 19.46 -8.47
CA VAL A 1026 -15.42 19.05 -7.14
C VAL A 1026 -13.92 19.33 -6.95
N LEU A 1027 -13.12 19.20 -8.02
CA LEU A 1027 -11.68 19.50 -7.99
C LEU A 1027 -11.44 20.98 -7.67
N SER A 1028 -12.27 21.86 -8.24
CA SER A 1028 -12.16 23.30 -8.04
C SER A 1028 -12.56 23.72 -6.61
N GLU A 1029 -13.54 23.06 -6.02
CA GLU A 1029 -14.01 23.32 -4.65
C GLU A 1029 -12.95 22.98 -3.60
N HIS A 1030 -12.21 21.88 -3.81
CA HIS A 1030 -11.18 21.41 -2.89
C HIS A 1030 -9.81 22.05 -3.12
N GLN A 1031 -9.65 22.86 -4.18
CA GLN A 1031 -8.40 23.54 -4.48
C GLN A 1031 -7.96 24.49 -3.34
N LYS A 1032 -8.89 25.30 -2.82
CA LYS A 1032 -8.57 26.27 -1.76
C LYS A 1032 -8.28 25.56 -0.41
N PRO A 1033 -9.12 24.60 0.05
CA PRO A 1033 -8.80 23.82 1.25
C PRO A 1033 -7.46 23.09 1.19
N LEU A 1034 -7.13 22.44 0.06
CA LEU A 1034 -5.84 21.76 -0.11
C LEU A 1034 -4.65 22.73 -0.13
N ASN A 1035 -4.81 23.91 -0.75
CA ASN A 1035 -3.78 24.96 -0.70
C ASN A 1035 -3.58 25.50 0.72
N GLN A 1036 -4.65 25.64 1.50
CA GLN A 1036 -4.57 26.08 2.90
C GLN A 1036 -3.93 25.01 3.79
N ALA A 1037 -4.20 23.73 3.49
CA ALA A 1037 -3.69 22.60 4.25
C ALA A 1037 -2.23 22.23 3.91
N ARG A 1038 -1.62 22.83 2.88
CA ARG A 1038 -0.28 22.46 2.35
C ARG A 1038 0.85 22.47 3.38
N ASN A 1039 0.74 23.27 4.44
CA ASN A 1039 1.80 23.36 5.44
C ASN A 1039 1.72 22.23 6.49
N SER A 1040 0.55 21.58 6.63
CA SER A 1040 0.26 20.54 7.61
C SER A 1040 0.01 19.19 6.95
N THR A 1041 0.90 18.23 7.14
CA THR A 1041 0.77 16.87 6.57
C THR A 1041 -0.53 16.18 6.98
N LYS A 1042 -0.99 16.40 8.21
CA LYS A 1042 -2.26 15.84 8.69
C LYS A 1042 -3.46 16.52 8.02
N ALA A 1043 -3.51 17.84 7.99
CA ALA A 1043 -4.63 18.55 7.37
C ALA A 1043 -4.68 18.29 5.86
N PHE A 1044 -3.52 18.25 5.18
CA PHE A 1044 -3.44 17.96 3.75
C PHE A 1044 -3.96 16.57 3.44
N ARG A 1045 -3.60 15.58 4.27
CA ARG A 1045 -4.14 14.23 4.19
C ARG A 1045 -5.65 14.20 4.37
N ASP A 1046 -6.15 14.88 5.40
CA ASP A 1046 -7.59 14.88 5.71
C ASP A 1046 -8.38 15.56 4.58
N GLN A 1047 -7.83 16.62 3.96
CA GLN A 1047 -8.41 17.26 2.78
C GLN A 1047 -8.31 16.40 1.51
N LEU A 1048 -7.22 15.63 1.33
CA LEU A 1048 -7.11 14.64 0.25
C LEU A 1048 -8.11 13.51 0.39
N LEU A 1049 -8.34 13.05 1.63
CA LEU A 1049 -9.36 12.05 1.94
C LEU A 1049 -10.75 12.62 1.65
N SER A 1050 -11.04 13.84 2.11
CA SER A 1050 -12.30 14.55 1.80
C SER A 1050 -12.52 14.70 0.30
N LEU A 1051 -11.47 15.04 -0.46
CA LEU A 1051 -11.53 15.11 -1.91
C LEU A 1051 -11.87 13.75 -2.52
N SER A 1052 -11.22 12.66 -2.07
CA SER A 1052 -11.52 11.30 -2.54
C SER A 1052 -13.00 10.93 -2.29
N THR A 1053 -13.49 11.21 -1.09
CA THR A 1053 -14.89 10.99 -0.71
C THR A 1053 -15.82 11.80 -1.62
N ALA A 1054 -15.56 13.10 -1.81
CA ALA A 1054 -16.40 13.98 -2.61
C ALA A 1054 -16.42 13.59 -4.10
N LEU A 1055 -15.28 13.20 -4.67
CA LEU A 1055 -15.19 12.74 -6.06
C LEU A 1055 -15.95 11.43 -6.25
N THR A 1056 -15.85 10.50 -5.31
CA THR A 1056 -16.58 9.22 -5.39
C THR A 1056 -18.09 9.45 -5.26
N HIS A 1057 -18.53 10.34 -4.37
CA HIS A 1057 -19.95 10.71 -4.23
C HIS A 1057 -20.50 11.53 -5.41
N SER A 1058 -19.62 12.08 -6.26
CA SER A 1058 -20.03 12.79 -7.47
C SER A 1058 -20.41 11.85 -8.63
N ILE A 1059 -20.14 10.55 -8.49
CA ILE A 1059 -20.51 9.54 -9.48
C ILE A 1059 -22.04 9.42 -9.51
N ASP A 1060 -22.63 9.49 -10.71
CA ASP A 1060 -24.06 9.27 -10.87
C ASP A 1060 -24.37 7.77 -10.77
N HIS A 1061 -24.72 7.31 -9.56
CA HIS A 1061 -25.09 5.91 -9.30
C HIS A 1061 -26.32 5.45 -10.09
N THR A 1062 -27.19 6.38 -10.51
CA THR A 1062 -28.36 6.03 -11.32
C THR A 1062 -27.91 5.69 -12.73
N SER A 1063 -27.11 6.57 -13.34
CA SER A 1063 -26.49 6.31 -14.65
C SER A 1063 -25.62 5.06 -14.61
N LEU A 1064 -24.79 4.90 -13.58
CA LEU A 1064 -23.90 3.75 -13.44
C LEU A 1064 -24.68 2.43 -13.39
N ARG A 1065 -25.80 2.40 -12.65
CA ARG A 1065 -26.69 1.24 -12.61
C ARG A 1065 -27.31 0.97 -13.97
N GLU A 1066 -27.86 2.00 -14.62
CA GLU A 1066 -28.48 1.88 -15.95
C GLU A 1066 -27.48 1.33 -16.98
N ASP A 1067 -26.24 1.83 -16.95
CA ASP A 1067 -25.15 1.36 -17.82
C ASP A 1067 -24.83 -0.12 -17.54
N MET A 1068 -24.64 -0.51 -16.27
CA MET A 1068 -24.38 -1.92 -15.89
C MET A 1068 -25.51 -2.86 -16.34
N GLU A 1069 -26.77 -2.48 -16.12
CA GLU A 1069 -27.94 -3.25 -16.53
C GLU A 1069 -28.04 -3.34 -18.06
N GLN A 1070 -27.79 -2.24 -18.78
CA GLN A 1070 -27.82 -2.21 -20.24
C GLN A 1070 -26.72 -3.08 -20.85
N MET A 1071 -25.49 -2.97 -20.34
CA MET A 1071 -24.35 -3.77 -20.77
C MET A 1071 -24.60 -5.26 -20.52
N THR A 1072 -25.19 -5.61 -19.37
CA THR A 1072 -25.56 -6.99 -19.02
C THR A 1072 -26.62 -7.54 -19.98
N ARG A 1073 -27.69 -6.78 -20.22
CA ARG A 1073 -28.74 -7.17 -21.18
C ARG A 1073 -28.20 -7.33 -22.60
N LYS A 1074 -27.34 -6.39 -23.04
CA LYS A 1074 -26.69 -6.45 -24.35
C LYS A 1074 -25.81 -7.69 -24.47
N TYR A 1075 -25.02 -7.99 -23.45
CA TYR A 1075 -24.17 -9.17 -23.39
C TYR A 1075 -24.99 -10.47 -23.52
N MET A 1076 -26.07 -10.62 -22.76
CA MET A 1076 -26.95 -11.78 -22.85
C MET A 1076 -27.70 -11.86 -24.19
N THR A 1077 -28.06 -10.72 -24.77
CA THR A 1077 -28.64 -10.68 -26.13
C THR A 1077 -27.65 -11.18 -27.18
N LEU A 1078 -26.39 -10.72 -27.11
CA LEU A 1078 -25.33 -11.19 -28.02
C LEU A 1078 -25.08 -12.69 -27.89
N LYS A 1079 -25.13 -13.25 -26.66
CA LYS A 1079 -25.04 -14.70 -26.43
C LYS A 1079 -26.16 -15.45 -27.15
N ASP A 1080 -27.40 -14.97 -27.03
CA ASP A 1080 -28.54 -15.59 -27.69
C ASP A 1080 -28.50 -15.46 -29.22
N GLU A 1081 -28.10 -14.30 -29.74
CA GLU A 1081 -27.93 -14.05 -31.17
C GLU A 1081 -26.84 -14.96 -31.76
N ALA A 1082 -25.71 -15.09 -31.07
CA ALA A 1082 -24.61 -15.96 -31.48
C ALA A 1082 -25.04 -17.45 -31.50
N SER A 1083 -25.91 -17.86 -30.58
CA SER A 1083 -26.51 -19.21 -30.56
C SER A 1083 -27.65 -19.40 -31.58
N GLY A 1084 -28.07 -18.35 -32.31
CA GLY A 1084 -29.26 -18.35 -33.16
C GLY A 1084 -29.23 -19.36 -34.31
N GLU A 1085 -28.10 -19.50 -35.00
CA GLU A 1085 -27.96 -20.50 -36.09
C GLU A 1085 -28.09 -21.94 -35.55
N ARG A 1086 -27.52 -22.18 -34.36
CA ARG A 1086 -27.57 -23.48 -33.68
C ARG A 1086 -28.98 -23.81 -33.20
N LYS A 1087 -29.69 -22.84 -32.61
CA LYS A 1087 -31.09 -22.96 -32.21
C LYS A 1087 -31.99 -23.30 -33.41
N GLN A 1088 -31.78 -22.70 -34.58
CA GLN A 1088 -32.54 -23.04 -35.79
C GLN A 1088 -32.31 -24.48 -36.25
N LYS A 1089 -31.06 -24.97 -36.23
CA LYS A 1089 -30.73 -26.37 -36.55
C LYS A 1089 -31.38 -27.33 -35.55
N LEU A 1090 -31.40 -26.99 -34.26
CA LEU A 1090 -32.07 -27.76 -33.22
C LEU A 1090 -33.58 -27.81 -33.42
N LEU A 1091 -34.21 -26.70 -33.78
CA LEU A 1091 -35.66 -26.61 -33.99
C LEU A 1091 -36.11 -27.51 -35.15
N VAL A 1092 -35.34 -27.53 -36.25
CA VAL A 1092 -35.55 -28.49 -37.35
C VAL A 1092 -35.35 -29.93 -36.85
N SER A 1093 -34.26 -30.19 -36.12
CA SER A 1093 -33.95 -31.53 -35.62
C SER A 1093 -34.96 -32.08 -34.62
N LEU A 1094 -35.62 -31.23 -33.82
CA LEU A 1094 -36.61 -31.61 -32.80
C LEU A 1094 -38.02 -31.82 -33.39
N THR A 1095 -38.33 -31.15 -34.50
CA THR A 1095 -39.61 -31.27 -35.21
C THR A 1095 -39.66 -32.41 -36.21
N GLU A 1096 -38.51 -32.91 -36.67
CA GLU A 1096 -38.45 -34.11 -37.51
C GLU A 1096 -38.97 -35.33 -36.73
N PRO A 1097 -39.85 -36.15 -37.34
CA PRO A 1097 -40.33 -37.38 -36.71
C PRO A 1097 -39.16 -38.35 -36.57
N LEU A 1098 -39.05 -38.97 -35.38
CA LEU A 1098 -37.98 -39.93 -35.14
C LEU A 1098 -38.12 -41.11 -36.14
N PRO A 1099 -37.05 -41.49 -36.87
CA PRO A 1099 -37.11 -42.60 -37.79
C PRO A 1099 -37.43 -43.89 -37.03
N GLU A 1100 -38.23 -44.76 -37.65
CA GLU A 1100 -38.51 -46.09 -37.14
C GLU A 1100 -37.21 -46.90 -37.21
N ILE A 1101 -36.74 -47.39 -36.07
CA ILE A 1101 -35.48 -48.15 -36.00
C ILE A 1101 -35.73 -49.53 -36.60
N SER A 1102 -35.20 -49.77 -37.81
CA SER A 1102 -35.29 -51.09 -38.43
C SER A 1102 -34.42 -52.12 -37.69
N GLU A 1103 -34.64 -53.41 -37.93
CA GLU A 1103 -33.77 -54.46 -37.37
C GLU A 1103 -32.31 -54.31 -37.86
N THR A 1104 -32.12 -53.76 -39.06
CA THR A 1104 -30.79 -53.46 -39.63
C THR A 1104 -30.13 -52.30 -38.87
N ASP A 1105 -30.87 -51.22 -38.65
CA ASP A 1105 -30.46 -50.04 -37.87
C ASP A 1105 -30.05 -50.41 -36.43
N TYR A 1106 -30.85 -51.26 -35.78
CA TYR A 1106 -30.56 -51.77 -34.44
C TYR A 1106 -29.24 -52.56 -34.41
N LYS A 1107 -29.03 -53.43 -35.40
CA LYS A 1107 -27.79 -54.22 -35.51
C LYS A 1107 -26.58 -53.32 -35.81
N GLU A 1108 -26.76 -52.30 -36.63
CA GLU A 1108 -25.72 -51.30 -36.95
C GLU A 1108 -25.35 -50.46 -35.73
N ASP A 1109 -26.31 -49.89 -35.00
CA ASP A 1109 -26.06 -49.10 -33.79
C ASP A 1109 -25.44 -49.95 -32.67
N ARG A 1110 -25.91 -51.19 -32.50
CA ARG A 1110 -25.34 -52.13 -31.54
C ARG A 1110 -23.92 -52.52 -31.91
N SER A 1111 -23.66 -52.79 -33.19
CA SER A 1111 -22.32 -53.07 -33.69
C SER A 1111 -21.38 -51.87 -33.55
N LEU A 1112 -21.86 -50.64 -33.77
CA LEU A 1112 -21.08 -49.43 -33.62
C LEU A 1112 -20.79 -49.15 -32.14
N LEU A 1113 -21.78 -49.30 -31.25
CA LEU A 1113 -21.61 -49.14 -29.81
C LEU A 1113 -20.65 -50.18 -29.23
N ASP A 1114 -20.79 -51.45 -29.65
CA ASP A 1114 -19.88 -52.53 -29.23
C ASP A 1114 -18.46 -52.26 -29.77
N ALA A 1115 -18.30 -51.81 -31.02
CA ALA A 1115 -17.01 -51.42 -31.58
C ALA A 1115 -16.38 -50.20 -30.87
N MET A 1116 -17.20 -49.23 -30.44
CA MET A 1116 -16.76 -48.08 -29.64
C MET A 1116 -16.34 -48.48 -28.22
N LYS A 1117 -17.03 -49.43 -27.60
CA LYS A 1117 -16.68 -50.01 -26.28
C LYS A 1117 -15.44 -50.92 -26.36
N ASP A 1118 -15.26 -51.66 -27.45
CA ASP A 1118 -14.04 -52.45 -27.71
C ASP A 1118 -12.81 -51.53 -27.90
N THR A 1119 -12.98 -50.33 -28.44
CA THR A 1119 -11.90 -49.31 -28.43
C THR A 1119 -11.52 -48.81 -27.04
N GLU A 1120 -12.34 -49.05 -26.00
CA GLU A 1120 -12.01 -48.77 -24.58
C GLU A 1120 -11.38 -49.97 -23.88
N GLU A 1121 -11.67 -51.23 -24.27
CA GLU A 1121 -11.04 -52.42 -23.64
C GLU A 1121 -9.55 -52.59 -23.98
N VAL A 1122 -9.06 -51.94 -25.03
CA VAL A 1122 -7.61 -51.85 -25.33
C VAL A 1122 -6.88 -50.89 -24.36
N ARG A 1123 -7.60 -50.28 -23.40
CA ARG A 1123 -7.12 -49.28 -22.44
C ARG A 1123 -6.76 -49.85 -21.05
N MET A 1124 -6.93 -51.16 -20.80
CA MET A 1124 -6.41 -51.81 -19.57
C MET A 1124 -5.02 -52.41 -19.76
#